data_AF-A0A066ZYH9-F1
#
_entry.id   AF-A0A066ZYH9-F1
#
_cell.length_a   1.000
_cell.length_b   1.000
_cell.length_c   1.000
_cell.angle_alpha   90.00
_cell.angle_beta   90.00
_cell.angle_gamma   90.00
#
_symmetry.space_group_name_H-M   'P 1'
#
loop_
_entity.id
_entity.type
_entity.pdbx_description
1 polymer ?
#
loop_
_entity_poly.entity_id
_entity_poly.type
_entity_poly.pdbx_seq_one_letter_code
_entity_poly.pdbx_strand_id
1 'polypeptide(L)'
;MTTSTTPTNSEIGASILNSLGANKFDVTTITKTLATASVAAQRANLDAQNTKYTTLQNGFDTLKQALEGFSSQISTLTDFSNFQQKTITSSDASVIDATVTGTPANATYQVEVQNLATAQTIATQTAYSSAATAIGQGTLSITANGTTTNLTIDPTNDTLTGIRDAVNAAGIGVTASVINVGTGYKLVFSSANTGASNQFTVSVTDSDGNNTDTSGLSQLINANMNQTVAAQDATFVLNGLSINSASNNVSGIIDGVTLNLKGSALGQTKTLQISSDTSKLDQSISDFVDLYNSLDNIFKTLGSYDKPPTDASGNPVQGDQTGALKGDPALREIKNQIRQSMIESIPGLTGAIQSFADIGITSNLDGTLSLDKTMLSNALATSPDAVGKLFAANATATDSLVTYKGSTTDTVEGTYNLTVNVAAAQASITGGATGGGNITIDNTNNTLQVSVDGTSSSTLTLAAGTYTPNDLATAITSAINNDSAIKAGGSSVSVQYDTTTQAFTINTNKYGSASTLSLDSGTLLTSGVTGLAVTAQVTGQDVQGSLDQNGSFYTFIGKGQDVTINSILAGSPKGLEFNVDGTQTGARGTITFNRGYADKLTKLFSGLNDTSTGLIGTRLSNIQDKLDRVKEEQTKVDDRYNKILARYQAQFGALQTLLNQMDSTRQSLSSSLAGILSSSTGK
;
A
#
# COMPACT_ATOMS: atom_id res chain seq x y z
N MET A 1 -44.25 -14.87 5.86
CA MET A 1 -45.54 -15.21 6.50
C MET A 1 -46.07 -16.50 5.91
N THR A 2 -45.73 -17.63 6.52
CA THR A 2 -46.54 -18.84 6.44
C THR A 2 -47.12 -18.99 7.82
N THR A 3 -48.35 -18.55 8.00
CA THR A 3 -49.09 -18.67 9.25
C THR A 3 -49.25 -20.17 9.55
N SER A 4 -48.40 -20.71 10.41
CA SER A 4 -48.65 -22.00 11.05
C SER A 4 -49.80 -21.79 12.02
N THR A 5 -51.02 -21.95 11.52
CA THR A 5 -52.23 -21.94 12.34
C THR A 5 -52.16 -23.16 13.24
N THR A 6 -51.89 -22.92 14.52
CA THR A 6 -52.07 -23.94 15.56
C THR A 6 -53.55 -24.30 15.57
N PRO A 7 -53.95 -25.54 15.29
CA PRO A 7 -55.35 -25.90 15.33
C PRO A 7 -55.84 -25.76 16.77
N THR A 8 -56.90 -24.98 16.95
CA THR A 8 -57.52 -24.82 18.27
C THR A 8 -58.13 -26.16 18.71
N ASN A 9 -58.30 -26.38 20.02
CA ASN A 9 -58.97 -27.59 20.54
C ASN A 9 -60.34 -27.86 19.87
N SER A 10 -60.98 -26.84 19.30
CA SER A 10 -62.23 -26.93 18.55
C SER A 10 -62.08 -27.59 17.16
N GLU A 11 -60.96 -27.39 16.47
CA GLU A 11 -60.69 -28.01 15.16
C GLU A 11 -60.29 -29.49 15.31
N ILE A 12 -59.62 -29.84 16.41
CA ILE A 12 -59.33 -31.22 16.81
C ILE A 12 -60.63 -31.95 17.17
N GLY A 13 -61.56 -31.29 17.88
CA GLY A 13 -62.89 -31.81 18.18
C GLY A 13 -63.73 -32.09 16.93
N ALA A 14 -63.66 -31.23 15.91
CA ALA A 14 -64.35 -31.41 14.64
C ALA A 14 -63.75 -32.53 13.77
N SER A 15 -62.43 -32.70 13.78
CA SER A 15 -61.74 -33.83 13.13
C SER A 15 -62.08 -35.18 13.78
N ILE A 16 -62.16 -35.22 15.12
CA ILE A 16 -62.57 -36.41 15.86
C ILE A 16 -64.05 -36.73 15.60
N LEU A 17 -64.95 -35.73 15.60
CA LEU A 17 -66.36 -35.93 15.25
C LEU A 17 -66.57 -36.42 13.81
N ASN A 18 -65.77 -35.93 12.86
CA ASN A 18 -65.86 -36.36 11.46
C ASN A 18 -65.30 -37.79 11.24
N SER A 19 -64.40 -38.26 12.13
CA SER A 19 -63.87 -39.64 12.10
C SER A 19 -64.80 -40.70 12.71
N LEU A 20 -65.85 -40.28 13.43
CA LEU A 20 -66.83 -41.17 14.05
C LEU A 20 -67.98 -41.55 13.11
N GLY A 21 -68.12 -40.86 11.97
CA GLY A 21 -69.10 -41.13 10.92
C GLY A 21 -68.46 -41.76 9.69
N ALA A 22 -68.60 -43.08 9.55
CA ALA A 22 -68.25 -43.88 8.36
C ALA A 22 -66.76 -44.17 8.10
N ASN A 23 -66.40 -45.44 8.35
CA ASN A 23 -65.27 -46.20 7.81
C ASN A 23 -63.83 -45.81 8.19
N LYS A 24 -63.24 -46.75 8.96
CA LYS A 24 -61.83 -46.96 9.32
C LYS A 24 -61.26 -45.92 10.30
N PHE A 25 -61.01 -46.40 11.52
CA PHE A 25 -60.18 -45.75 12.52
C PHE A 25 -58.81 -45.42 11.88
N ASP A 26 -58.57 -44.17 11.49
CA ASP A 26 -57.29 -43.76 10.92
C ASP A 26 -56.25 -43.65 12.03
N VAL A 27 -55.74 -44.81 12.43
CA VAL A 27 -54.68 -44.98 13.41
C VAL A 27 -53.49 -44.07 13.06
N THR A 28 -53.17 -43.89 11.79
CA THR A 28 -52.02 -43.08 11.37
C THR A 28 -52.23 -41.61 11.70
N THR A 29 -53.40 -41.07 11.40
CA THR A 29 -53.72 -39.65 11.64
C THR A 29 -53.88 -39.35 13.13
N ILE A 30 -54.55 -40.23 13.89
CA ILE A 30 -54.77 -40.04 15.33
C ILE A 30 -53.45 -40.15 16.10
N THR A 31 -52.61 -41.14 15.79
CA THR A 31 -51.32 -41.34 16.48
C THR A 31 -50.35 -40.19 16.22
N LYS A 32 -50.31 -39.65 15.00
CA LYS A 32 -49.59 -38.42 14.67
C LYS A 32 -50.12 -37.22 15.44
N THR A 33 -51.44 -37.01 15.47
CA THR A 33 -52.06 -35.88 16.18
C THR A 33 -51.74 -35.90 17.67
N LEU A 34 -51.86 -37.06 18.32
CA LEU A 34 -51.54 -37.24 19.74
C LEU A 34 -50.04 -37.09 20.01
N ALA A 35 -49.18 -37.64 19.15
CA ALA A 35 -47.73 -37.47 19.28
C ALA A 35 -47.32 -36.00 19.13
N THR A 36 -47.87 -35.27 18.15
CA THR A 36 -47.64 -33.83 17.96
C THR A 36 -48.11 -33.04 19.17
N ALA A 37 -49.33 -33.27 19.65
CA ALA A 37 -49.86 -32.60 20.83
C ALA A 37 -48.98 -32.81 22.08
N SER A 38 -48.40 -34.00 22.24
CA SER A 38 -47.57 -34.34 23.39
C SER A 38 -46.24 -33.58 23.49
N VAL A 39 -45.75 -33.03 22.36
CA VAL A 39 -44.51 -32.24 22.30
C VAL A 39 -44.74 -30.78 21.92
N ALA A 40 -45.96 -30.39 21.57
CA ALA A 40 -46.30 -29.10 20.98
C ALA A 40 -45.81 -27.91 21.83
N ALA A 41 -46.05 -27.94 23.14
CA ALA A 41 -45.63 -26.85 24.04
C ALA A 41 -44.10 -26.70 24.12
N GLN A 42 -43.37 -27.83 24.18
CA GLN A 42 -41.91 -27.81 24.26
C GLN A 42 -41.31 -27.33 22.94
N ARG A 43 -41.83 -27.81 21.81
CA ARG A 43 -41.41 -27.35 20.48
C ARG A 43 -41.69 -25.86 20.28
N ALA A 44 -42.90 -25.39 20.62
CA ALA A 44 -43.25 -23.98 20.51
C ALA A 44 -42.34 -23.07 21.35
N ASN A 45 -41.93 -23.51 22.54
CA ASN A 45 -40.98 -22.76 23.36
C ASN A 45 -39.59 -22.69 22.71
N LEU A 46 -39.06 -23.82 22.23
CA LEU A 46 -37.77 -23.87 21.54
C LEU A 46 -37.77 -23.06 20.24
N ASP A 47 -38.84 -23.13 19.46
CA ASP A 47 -39.00 -22.34 18.25
C ASP A 47 -39.02 -20.84 18.57
N ALA A 48 -39.73 -20.43 19.63
CA ALA A 48 -39.70 -19.05 20.10
C ALA A 48 -38.30 -18.61 20.58
N GLN A 49 -37.55 -19.48 21.25
CA GLN A 49 -36.15 -19.21 21.61
C GLN A 49 -35.26 -19.09 20.39
N ASN A 50 -35.41 -19.99 19.41
CA ASN A 50 -34.66 -19.96 18.15
C ASN A 50 -34.91 -18.65 17.42
N THR A 51 -36.19 -18.28 17.21
CA THR A 51 -36.57 -17.00 16.59
C THR A 51 -35.97 -15.81 17.33
N LYS A 52 -36.00 -15.81 18.67
CA LYS A 52 -35.40 -14.74 19.48
C LYS A 52 -33.90 -14.62 19.25
N TYR A 53 -33.15 -15.72 19.36
CA TYR A 53 -31.69 -15.68 19.24
C TYR A 53 -31.23 -15.40 17.81
N THR A 54 -31.91 -15.94 16.79
CA THR A 54 -31.64 -15.60 15.38
C THR A 54 -31.90 -14.13 15.09
N THR A 55 -32.96 -13.55 15.64
CA THR A 55 -33.24 -12.11 15.49
C THR A 55 -32.13 -11.26 16.11
N LEU A 56 -31.69 -11.60 17.33
CA LEU A 56 -30.57 -10.90 17.99
C LEU A 56 -29.26 -11.06 17.21
N GLN A 57 -28.96 -12.27 16.73
CA GLN A 57 -27.77 -12.55 15.91
C GLN A 57 -27.75 -11.66 14.66
N ASN A 58 -28.83 -11.66 13.87
CA ASN A 58 -28.94 -10.83 12.67
C ASN A 58 -28.77 -9.33 12.98
N GLY A 59 -29.32 -8.86 14.12
CA GLY A 59 -29.16 -7.48 14.56
C GLY A 59 -27.71 -7.11 14.86
N PHE A 60 -26.99 -7.95 15.62
CA PHE A 60 -25.57 -7.73 15.91
C PHE A 60 -24.67 -7.94 14.69
N ASP A 61 -24.99 -8.87 13.80
CA ASP A 61 -24.27 -9.05 12.53
C ASP A 61 -24.42 -7.85 11.61
N THR A 62 -25.64 -7.28 11.53
CA THR A 62 -25.89 -6.03 10.79
C THR A 62 -25.06 -4.88 11.37
N LEU A 63 -25.03 -4.76 12.71
CA LEU A 63 -24.21 -3.74 13.37
C LEU A 63 -22.72 -3.95 13.09
N LYS A 64 -22.22 -5.17 13.26
CA LYS A 64 -20.82 -5.53 12.98
C LYS A 64 -20.42 -5.14 11.55
N GLN A 65 -21.22 -5.55 10.56
CA GLN A 65 -20.98 -5.23 9.15
C GLN A 65 -21.04 -3.73 8.87
N ALA A 66 -21.93 -2.99 9.53
CA ALA A 66 -22.00 -1.54 9.41
C ALA A 66 -20.72 -0.85 9.93
N LEU A 67 -20.18 -1.31 11.06
CA LEU A 67 -18.93 -0.78 11.64
C LEU A 67 -17.70 -1.12 10.77
N GLU A 68 -17.64 -2.33 10.23
CA GLU A 68 -16.58 -2.75 9.29
C GLU A 68 -16.66 -1.96 7.97
N GLY A 69 -17.88 -1.81 7.43
CA GLY A 69 -18.14 -1.04 6.22
C GLY A 69 -17.82 0.44 6.38
N PHE A 70 -18.10 1.02 7.56
CA PHE A 70 -17.67 2.38 7.91
C PHE A 70 -16.15 2.48 7.89
N SER A 71 -15.46 1.63 8.66
CA SER A 71 -13.99 1.65 8.80
C SER A 71 -13.29 1.54 7.44
N SER A 72 -13.78 0.65 6.58
CA SER A 72 -13.25 0.46 5.23
C SER A 72 -13.37 1.72 4.37
N GLN A 73 -14.54 2.37 4.39
CA GLN A 73 -14.82 3.54 3.56
C GLN A 73 -14.08 4.81 4.02
N ILE A 74 -13.69 4.90 5.29
CA ILE A 74 -12.94 6.06 5.82
C ILE A 74 -11.43 5.88 5.77
N SER A 75 -10.92 4.78 5.22
CA SER A 75 -9.48 4.44 5.23
C SER A 75 -8.58 5.53 4.65
N THR A 76 -9.03 6.26 3.62
CA THR A 76 -8.32 7.41 3.07
C THR A 76 -8.04 8.49 4.12
N LEU A 77 -8.97 8.72 5.06
CA LEU A 77 -8.82 9.70 6.14
C LEU A 77 -7.98 9.19 7.31
N THR A 78 -7.77 7.87 7.42
CA THR A 78 -6.93 7.29 8.47
C THR A 78 -5.43 7.34 8.15
N ASP A 79 -5.08 7.57 6.89
CA ASP A 79 -3.70 7.71 6.44
C ASP A 79 -3.28 9.18 6.38
N PHE A 80 -2.43 9.59 7.31
CA PHE A 80 -1.95 10.97 7.44
C PHE A 80 -1.14 11.43 6.21
N SER A 81 -0.53 10.52 5.45
CA SER A 81 0.24 10.88 4.26
C SER A 81 -0.65 11.47 3.16
N ASN A 82 -1.94 11.11 3.11
CA ASN A 82 -2.90 11.68 2.16
C ASN A 82 -3.14 13.18 2.37
N PHE A 83 -2.93 13.69 3.58
CA PHE A 83 -3.04 15.11 3.89
C PHE A 83 -1.78 15.91 3.56
N GLN A 84 -0.65 15.21 3.39
CA GLN A 84 0.66 15.80 3.12
C GLN A 84 1.04 15.75 1.63
N GLN A 85 0.18 15.18 0.78
CA GLN A 85 0.45 15.07 -0.66
C GLN A 85 0.66 16.46 -1.28
N LYS A 86 1.61 16.54 -2.21
CA LYS A 86 1.93 17.76 -2.95
C LYS A 86 1.64 17.55 -4.43
N THR A 87 1.23 18.63 -5.08
CA THR A 87 1.05 18.70 -6.53
C THR A 87 1.82 19.88 -7.09
N ILE A 88 2.21 19.79 -8.36
CA ILE A 88 2.86 20.88 -9.08
C ILE A 88 2.02 21.24 -10.29
N THR A 89 1.75 22.54 -10.45
CA THR A 89 1.11 23.09 -11.64
C THR A 89 2.08 23.99 -12.38
N SER A 90 2.25 23.73 -13.68
CA SER A 90 3.02 24.59 -14.59
C SER A 90 2.12 25.54 -15.35
N SER A 91 2.56 26.78 -15.54
CA SER A 91 1.91 27.72 -16.46
C SER A 91 2.01 27.28 -17.93
N ASP A 92 2.96 26.40 -18.26
CA ASP A 92 3.17 25.87 -19.62
C ASP A 92 3.92 24.52 -19.57
N ALA A 93 3.16 23.44 -19.41
CA ALA A 93 3.70 22.07 -19.31
C ALA A 93 4.38 21.57 -20.60
N SER A 94 4.29 22.30 -21.72
CA SER A 94 4.99 21.98 -22.97
C SER A 94 6.46 22.44 -22.96
N VAL A 95 6.76 23.46 -22.16
CA VAL A 95 8.13 24.00 -21.97
C VAL A 95 8.78 23.37 -20.75
N ILE A 96 8.08 23.39 -19.62
CA ILE A 96 8.58 22.85 -18.36
C ILE A 96 7.44 22.28 -17.52
N ASP A 97 7.70 21.12 -16.94
CA ASP A 97 6.85 20.49 -15.95
C ASP A 97 7.72 19.99 -14.80
N ALA A 98 7.11 19.48 -13.73
CA ALA A 98 7.87 18.92 -12.62
C ALA A 98 7.09 17.82 -11.90
N THR A 99 7.83 16.90 -11.31
CA THR A 99 7.29 15.81 -10.51
C THR A 99 7.73 15.95 -9.06
N VAL A 100 6.80 15.76 -8.14
CA VAL A 100 7.11 15.66 -6.71
C VAL A 100 7.75 14.29 -6.45
N THR A 101 8.91 14.30 -5.81
CA THR A 101 9.66 13.10 -5.41
C THR A 101 9.83 12.99 -3.89
N GLY A 102 9.49 14.03 -3.14
CA GLY A 102 9.54 14.07 -1.67
C GLY A 102 8.42 14.91 -1.06
N THR A 103 8.71 15.66 0.00
CA THR A 103 7.75 16.52 0.71
C THR A 103 8.14 18.01 0.63
N PRO A 104 8.22 18.59 -0.59
CA PRO A 104 8.61 19.99 -0.75
C PRO A 104 7.63 20.93 -0.04
N ALA A 105 8.14 22.06 0.43
CA ALA A 105 7.31 23.15 0.91
C ALA A 105 6.46 23.75 -0.23
N ASN A 106 5.26 24.25 0.10
CA ASN A 106 4.45 24.97 -0.87
C ASN A 106 5.20 26.25 -1.28
N ALA A 107 5.37 26.46 -2.58
CA ALA A 107 6.16 27.57 -3.11
C ALA A 107 5.84 27.82 -4.59
N THR A 108 6.16 29.02 -5.07
CA THR A 108 6.08 29.38 -6.48
C THR A 108 7.48 29.69 -6.99
N TYR A 109 7.84 29.08 -8.11
CA TYR A 109 9.12 29.26 -8.78
C TYR A 109 8.92 29.85 -10.17
N GLN A 110 9.76 30.80 -10.52
CA GLN A 110 9.87 31.35 -11.85
C GLN A 110 11.01 30.64 -12.59
N VAL A 111 10.71 30.08 -13.74
CA VAL A 111 11.67 29.31 -14.54
C VAL A 111 11.71 29.81 -15.98
N GLU A 112 12.89 30.14 -16.47
CA GLU A 112 13.14 30.41 -17.89
C GLU A 112 14.04 29.32 -18.46
N VAL A 113 13.52 28.50 -19.36
CA VAL A 113 14.32 27.45 -20.03
C VAL A 113 14.98 28.07 -21.26
N GLN A 114 16.30 28.25 -21.22
CA GLN A 114 17.06 28.88 -22.30
C GLN A 114 17.44 27.85 -23.37
N ASN A 115 18.04 26.74 -22.96
CA ASN A 115 18.41 25.63 -23.85
C ASN A 115 18.17 24.27 -23.17
N LEU A 116 17.89 23.26 -23.99
CA LEU A 116 17.82 21.87 -23.55
C LEU A 116 19.20 21.20 -23.66
N ALA A 117 19.41 20.18 -22.84
CA ALA A 117 20.56 19.29 -22.96
C ALA A 117 20.38 18.44 -24.22
N THR A 118 21.45 18.28 -25.00
CA THR A 118 21.47 17.46 -26.23
C THR A 118 22.58 16.42 -26.14
N ALA A 119 22.34 15.25 -26.73
CA ALA A 119 23.33 14.20 -26.87
C ALA A 119 24.09 14.40 -28.18
N GLN A 120 25.41 14.26 -28.15
CA GLN A 120 26.22 14.36 -29.37
C GLN A 120 25.77 13.29 -30.38
N THR A 121 25.68 13.68 -31.65
CA THR A 121 25.47 12.76 -32.76
C THR A 121 26.46 13.07 -33.88
N ILE A 122 27.16 12.04 -34.37
CA ILE A 122 28.01 12.12 -35.55
C ILE A 122 27.57 11.10 -36.59
N ALA A 123 27.66 11.44 -37.87
CA ALA A 123 27.25 10.59 -38.99
C ALA A 123 28.33 10.55 -40.08
N THR A 124 28.43 9.44 -40.82
CA THR A 124 29.38 9.34 -41.95
C THR A 124 29.12 10.45 -42.96
N GLN A 125 30.17 11.05 -43.51
CA GLN A 125 30.04 12.17 -44.47
C GLN A 125 29.31 11.72 -45.74
N THR A 126 29.70 10.57 -46.29
CA THR A 126 29.10 9.95 -47.48
C THR A 126 28.02 8.95 -47.09
N ALA A 127 27.10 8.69 -48.02
CA ALA A 127 26.13 7.61 -47.91
C ALA A 127 26.63 6.39 -48.71
N TYR A 128 26.42 5.20 -48.16
CA TYR A 128 26.77 3.92 -48.77
C TYR A 128 25.58 3.35 -49.53
N SER A 129 25.83 2.53 -50.54
CA SER A 129 24.77 1.93 -51.36
C SER A 129 23.97 0.85 -50.61
N SER A 130 24.54 0.22 -49.59
CA SER A 130 23.92 -0.85 -48.81
C SER A 130 24.36 -0.83 -47.34
N ALA A 131 23.48 -1.26 -46.42
CA ALA A 131 23.81 -1.50 -45.02
C ALA A 131 24.79 -2.67 -44.81
N ALA A 132 24.99 -3.50 -45.83
CA ALA A 132 25.97 -4.59 -45.86
C ALA A 132 27.29 -4.20 -46.55
N THR A 133 27.47 -2.92 -46.93
CA THR A 133 28.73 -2.44 -47.49
C THR A 133 29.82 -2.53 -46.42
N ALA A 134 30.93 -3.20 -46.74
CA ALA A 134 32.13 -3.24 -45.92
C ALA A 134 32.79 -1.86 -45.89
N ILE A 135 33.17 -1.40 -44.69
CA ILE A 135 33.76 -0.09 -44.44
C ILE A 135 35.28 -0.20 -44.34
N GLY A 136 35.78 -1.26 -43.70
CA GLY A 136 37.20 -1.49 -43.44
C GLY A 136 37.38 -2.39 -42.22
N GLN A 137 38.61 -2.86 -42.01
CA GLN A 137 38.98 -3.73 -40.88
C GLN A 137 40.00 -2.99 -40.02
N GLY A 138 40.14 -3.40 -38.75
CA GLY A 138 41.12 -2.81 -37.84
C GLY A 138 40.58 -2.73 -36.42
N THR A 139 40.91 -1.66 -35.71
CA THR A 139 40.40 -1.38 -34.36
C THR A 139 39.67 -0.04 -34.35
N LEU A 140 38.38 -0.07 -34.02
CA LEU A 140 37.57 1.12 -33.76
C LEU A 140 37.67 1.47 -32.27
N SER A 141 38.24 2.62 -31.95
CA SER A 141 38.43 3.08 -30.57
C SER A 141 37.44 4.20 -30.28
N ILE A 142 36.52 3.99 -29.33
CA ILE A 142 35.54 4.98 -28.92
C ILE A 142 35.85 5.40 -27.49
N THR A 143 36.11 6.69 -27.29
CA THR A 143 36.26 7.28 -25.97
C THR A 143 34.99 8.03 -25.60
N ALA A 144 34.27 7.57 -24.58
CA ALA A 144 33.05 8.20 -24.08
C ALA A 144 33.12 8.27 -22.55
N ASN A 145 32.63 9.36 -21.95
CA ASN A 145 32.65 9.58 -20.49
C ASN A 145 34.03 9.40 -19.84
N GLY A 146 35.09 9.71 -20.59
CA GLY A 146 36.45 9.46 -20.12
C GLY A 146 36.76 7.97 -19.93
N THR A 147 36.30 7.09 -20.82
CA THR A 147 36.78 5.69 -20.95
C THR A 147 36.93 5.34 -22.43
N THR A 148 38.09 4.80 -22.83
CA THR A 148 38.34 4.34 -24.21
C THR A 148 38.09 2.84 -24.33
N THR A 149 37.20 2.45 -25.24
CA THR A 149 36.94 1.05 -25.59
C THR A 149 37.38 0.77 -27.01
N ASN A 150 38.20 -0.28 -27.15
CA ASN A 150 38.71 -0.74 -28.43
C ASN A 150 37.85 -1.91 -28.94
N LEU A 151 37.27 -1.75 -30.12
CA LEU A 151 36.43 -2.74 -30.80
C LEU A 151 37.18 -3.27 -32.01
N THR A 152 37.43 -4.58 -32.04
CA THR A 152 38.04 -5.23 -33.21
C THR A 152 37.02 -5.36 -34.32
N ILE A 153 37.36 -4.83 -35.49
CA ILE A 153 36.57 -4.93 -36.72
C ILE A 153 37.31 -5.86 -37.68
N ASP A 154 36.70 -6.97 -38.03
CA ASP A 154 37.25 -8.05 -38.84
C ASP A 154 36.23 -8.50 -39.92
N PRO A 155 36.54 -9.48 -40.79
CA PRO A 155 35.63 -9.90 -41.86
C PRO A 155 34.23 -10.38 -41.39
N THR A 156 34.03 -10.64 -40.11
CA THR A 156 32.74 -11.05 -39.54
C THR A 156 31.82 -9.86 -39.22
N ASN A 157 32.38 -8.66 -39.04
CA ASN A 157 31.65 -7.47 -38.62
C ASN A 157 32.05 -6.15 -39.33
N ASP A 158 32.81 -6.22 -40.42
CA ASP A 158 33.33 -5.05 -41.19
C ASP A 158 32.30 -4.25 -42.00
N THR A 159 31.01 -4.58 -41.89
CA THR A 159 29.91 -3.86 -42.55
C THR A 159 29.32 -2.76 -41.66
N LEU A 160 28.56 -1.82 -42.24
CA LEU A 160 27.81 -0.83 -41.45
C LEU A 160 26.96 -1.48 -40.34
N THR A 161 26.29 -2.59 -40.68
CA THR A 161 25.46 -3.37 -39.75
C THR A 161 26.32 -4.05 -38.68
N GLY A 162 27.45 -4.65 -39.06
CA GLY A 162 28.37 -5.29 -38.13
C GLY A 162 28.99 -4.32 -37.12
N ILE A 163 29.42 -3.14 -37.59
CA ILE A 163 29.97 -2.09 -36.72
C ILE A 163 28.90 -1.55 -35.77
N ARG A 164 27.66 -1.36 -36.25
CA ARG A 164 26.53 -0.98 -35.40
C ARG A 164 26.34 -1.98 -34.26
N ASP A 165 26.31 -3.28 -34.59
CA ASP A 165 26.06 -4.34 -33.64
C ASP A 165 27.21 -4.47 -32.63
N ALA A 166 28.46 -4.32 -33.09
CA ALA A 166 29.64 -4.32 -32.22
C ALA A 166 29.61 -3.16 -31.20
N VAL A 167 29.27 -1.95 -31.63
CA VAL A 167 29.21 -0.77 -30.74
C VAL A 167 28.07 -0.90 -29.73
N ASN A 168 26.88 -1.32 -30.17
CA ASN A 168 25.74 -1.49 -29.30
C ASN A 168 25.93 -2.64 -28.29
N ALA A 169 26.59 -3.73 -28.68
CA ALA A 169 26.92 -4.83 -27.78
C ALA A 169 27.96 -4.45 -26.71
N ALA A 170 28.80 -3.45 -26.99
CA ALA A 170 29.85 -3.02 -26.06
C ALA A 170 29.30 -2.24 -24.84
N GLY A 171 28.09 -1.68 -24.92
CA GLY A 171 27.45 -1.00 -23.78
C GLY A 171 28.19 0.25 -23.28
N ILE A 172 28.97 0.90 -24.15
CA ILE A 172 29.96 1.94 -23.80
C ILE A 172 29.39 3.36 -23.65
N GLY A 173 28.08 3.51 -23.44
CA GLY A 173 27.43 4.83 -23.38
C GLY A 173 27.32 5.55 -24.73
N VAL A 174 27.60 4.85 -25.84
CA VAL A 174 27.38 5.30 -27.22
C VAL A 174 26.52 4.26 -27.92
N THR A 175 25.54 4.74 -28.68
CA THR A 175 24.66 3.91 -29.52
C THR A 175 24.99 4.14 -30.98
N ALA A 176 24.91 3.08 -31.77
CA ALA A 176 25.09 3.11 -33.21
C ALA A 176 23.79 2.76 -33.93
N SER A 177 23.55 3.39 -35.07
CA SER A 177 22.42 3.10 -35.95
C SER A 177 22.81 3.23 -37.42
N VAL A 178 22.13 2.50 -38.28
CA VAL A 178 22.27 2.61 -39.74
C VAL A 178 20.99 3.23 -40.29
N ILE A 179 21.07 4.44 -40.81
CA ILE A 179 19.93 5.22 -41.30
C ILE A 179 19.92 5.23 -42.82
N ASN A 180 18.81 4.83 -43.43
CA ASN A 180 18.59 5.04 -44.86
C ASN A 180 18.08 6.48 -45.08
N VAL A 181 18.90 7.32 -45.71
CA VAL A 181 18.59 8.73 -45.99
C VAL A 181 17.94 8.94 -47.36
N GLY A 182 17.44 7.88 -48.00
CA GLY A 182 16.81 7.89 -49.32
C GLY A 182 17.80 7.83 -50.48
N THR A 183 18.98 8.45 -50.32
CA THR A 183 20.08 8.40 -51.30
C THR A 183 21.14 7.33 -50.97
N GLY A 184 20.94 6.56 -49.90
CA GLY A 184 21.88 5.56 -49.39
C GLY A 184 21.79 5.41 -47.87
N TYR A 185 22.74 4.69 -47.29
CA TYR A 185 22.81 4.37 -45.87
C TYR A 185 23.94 5.15 -45.19
N LYS A 186 23.71 5.68 -43.98
CA LYS A 186 24.72 6.31 -43.14
C LYS A 186 24.85 5.58 -41.81
N LEU A 187 26.09 5.40 -41.34
CA LEU A 187 26.33 5.02 -39.95
C LEU A 187 26.25 6.27 -39.09
N VAL A 188 25.52 6.17 -37.99
CA VAL A 188 25.31 7.26 -37.04
C VAL A 188 25.65 6.75 -35.65
N PHE A 189 26.55 7.47 -34.97
CA PHE A 189 26.84 7.28 -33.56
C PHE A 189 26.18 8.40 -32.76
N SER A 190 25.51 8.04 -31.67
CA SER A 190 24.91 8.99 -30.74
C SER A 190 25.30 8.65 -29.31
N SER A 191 25.64 9.66 -28.51
CA SER A 191 25.80 9.48 -27.08
C SER A 191 24.48 8.99 -26.49
N ALA A 192 24.55 8.09 -25.52
CA ALA A 192 23.37 7.57 -24.81
C ALA A 192 22.78 8.61 -23.84
N ASN A 193 23.59 9.59 -23.42
CA ASN A 193 23.21 10.64 -22.47
C ASN A 193 23.38 12.02 -23.11
N THR A 194 22.55 12.98 -22.68
CA THR A 194 22.69 14.39 -23.05
C THR A 194 23.78 15.07 -22.23
N GLY A 195 24.19 16.29 -22.58
CA GLY A 195 25.12 17.10 -21.79
C GLY A 195 26.52 17.13 -22.38
N ALA A 196 27.21 18.27 -22.19
CA ALA A 196 28.54 18.54 -22.74
C ALA A 196 29.58 17.52 -22.24
N SER A 197 29.46 17.04 -21.00
CA SER A 197 30.35 16.04 -20.41
C SER A 197 30.22 14.64 -21.02
N ASN A 198 29.10 14.35 -21.70
CA ASN A 198 28.81 13.06 -22.32
C ASN A 198 29.22 13.02 -23.81
N GLN A 199 30.14 13.90 -24.22
CA GLN A 199 30.77 13.86 -25.53
C GLN A 199 31.61 12.59 -25.70
N PHE A 200 31.66 12.06 -26.91
CA PHE A 200 32.54 10.98 -27.30
C PHE A 200 33.42 11.35 -28.50
N THR A 201 34.54 10.64 -28.61
CA THR A 201 35.46 10.71 -29.74
C THR A 201 35.72 9.33 -30.30
N VAL A 202 35.80 9.25 -31.62
CA VAL A 202 36.11 8.05 -32.37
C VAL A 202 37.48 8.22 -33.04
N SER A 203 38.36 7.25 -32.80
CA SER A 203 39.64 7.08 -33.48
C SER A 203 39.78 5.65 -33.96
N VAL A 204 40.71 5.39 -34.88
CA VAL A 204 40.92 4.04 -35.41
C VAL A 204 42.39 3.67 -35.50
N THR A 205 42.65 2.36 -35.51
CA THR A 205 43.83 1.76 -36.12
C THR A 205 43.35 1.01 -37.35
N ASP A 206 43.60 1.54 -38.55
CA ASP A 206 43.19 0.93 -39.82
C ASP A 206 44.19 -0.14 -40.26
N SER A 207 43.69 -1.16 -40.96
CA SER A 207 44.50 -2.30 -41.44
C SER A 207 45.48 -1.93 -42.55
N ASP A 208 45.23 -0.83 -43.26
CA ASP A 208 46.15 -0.31 -44.28
C ASP A 208 47.32 0.51 -43.68
N GLY A 209 47.31 0.74 -42.36
CA GLY A 209 48.33 1.49 -41.64
C GLY A 209 48.17 3.01 -41.70
N ASN A 210 47.11 3.54 -42.33
CA ASN A 210 46.82 4.97 -42.41
C ASN A 210 45.51 5.33 -41.69
N ASN A 211 45.63 5.88 -40.47
CA ASN A 211 44.48 6.15 -39.59
C ASN A 211 43.76 7.49 -39.84
N THR A 212 44.10 8.22 -40.92
CA THR A 212 43.66 9.62 -41.10
C THR A 212 42.98 9.91 -42.43
N ASP A 213 43.04 9.00 -43.40
CA ASP A 213 42.44 9.23 -44.71
C ASP A 213 40.93 8.97 -44.74
N THR A 214 40.33 9.16 -45.91
CA THR A 214 38.89 8.98 -46.13
C THR A 214 38.56 7.60 -46.71
N SER A 215 39.41 6.60 -46.48
CA SER A 215 39.20 5.21 -46.90
C SER A 215 39.13 4.31 -45.67
N GLY A 216 38.75 3.04 -45.85
CA GLY A 216 38.78 2.06 -44.77
C GLY A 216 37.97 2.46 -43.53
N LEU A 217 38.44 1.99 -42.38
CA LEU A 217 37.87 2.33 -41.08
C LEU A 217 38.15 3.79 -40.70
N SER A 218 39.19 4.41 -41.27
CA SER A 218 39.54 5.85 -41.09
C SER A 218 38.43 6.82 -41.49
N GLN A 219 37.45 6.37 -42.29
CA GLN A 219 36.19 7.11 -42.53
C GLN A 219 35.38 7.38 -41.26
N LEU A 220 35.59 6.63 -40.17
CA LEU A 220 34.83 6.72 -38.93
C LEU A 220 35.48 7.58 -37.85
N ILE A 221 36.68 8.11 -38.07
CA ILE A 221 37.27 9.04 -37.10
C ILE A 221 36.45 10.33 -37.04
N ASN A 222 36.43 11.01 -35.89
CA ASN A 222 35.64 12.24 -35.72
C ASN A 222 35.92 13.29 -36.82
N ALA A 223 37.17 13.43 -37.26
CA ALA A 223 37.55 14.39 -38.31
C ALA A 223 36.93 14.09 -39.69
N ASN A 224 36.56 12.83 -39.95
CA ASN A 224 35.97 12.37 -41.20
C ASN A 224 34.46 12.11 -41.11
N MET A 225 33.83 12.47 -39.98
CA MET A 225 32.39 12.38 -39.76
C MET A 225 31.78 13.78 -39.58
N ASN A 226 30.50 13.92 -39.91
CA ASN A 226 29.74 15.15 -39.68
C ASN A 226 29.07 15.10 -38.31
N GLN A 227 29.35 16.08 -37.45
CA GLN A 227 28.57 16.27 -36.24
C GLN A 227 27.21 16.89 -36.59
N THR A 228 26.14 16.11 -36.45
CA THR A 228 24.77 16.53 -36.76
C THR A 228 24.07 17.14 -35.54
N VAL A 229 24.47 16.75 -34.33
CA VAL A 229 24.02 17.33 -33.06
C VAL A 229 25.23 17.46 -32.14
N ALA A 230 25.44 18.64 -31.55
CA ALA A 230 26.48 18.84 -30.54
C ALA A 230 26.01 18.30 -29.18
N ALA A 231 26.94 17.79 -28.36
CA ALA A 231 26.66 17.60 -26.93
C ALA A 231 26.60 18.98 -26.26
N GLN A 232 25.51 19.26 -25.56
CA GLN A 232 25.36 20.52 -24.82
C GLN A 232 24.56 20.28 -23.54
N ASP A 233 24.83 21.08 -22.52
CA ASP A 233 24.04 21.08 -21.28
C ASP A 233 22.74 21.89 -21.44
N ALA A 234 21.72 21.51 -20.69
CA ALA A 234 20.56 22.35 -20.46
C ALA A 234 20.99 23.60 -19.68
N THR A 235 20.43 24.74 -20.04
CA THR A 235 20.63 26.01 -19.33
C THR A 235 19.27 26.62 -19.06
N PHE A 236 19.03 26.98 -17.80
CA PHE A 236 17.78 27.61 -17.38
C PHE A 236 18.03 28.54 -16.19
N VAL A 237 17.10 29.46 -15.98
CA VAL A 237 17.13 30.40 -14.86
C VAL A 237 16.00 30.06 -13.90
N LEU A 238 16.32 29.79 -12.62
CA LEU A 238 15.36 29.55 -11.55
C LEU A 238 15.40 30.71 -10.56
N ASN A 239 14.33 31.50 -10.45
CA ASN A 239 14.27 32.68 -9.58
C ASN A 239 15.49 33.63 -9.74
N GLY A 240 15.99 33.79 -10.96
CA GLY A 240 17.17 34.60 -11.29
C GLY A 240 18.52 33.88 -11.18
N LEU A 241 18.55 32.64 -10.71
CA LEU A 241 19.77 31.82 -10.61
C LEU A 241 19.97 31.01 -11.88
N SER A 242 21.10 31.20 -12.57
CA SER A 242 21.46 30.41 -13.74
C SER A 242 21.94 29.03 -13.32
N ILE A 243 21.35 27.99 -13.91
CA ILE A 243 21.65 26.59 -13.63
C ILE A 243 21.99 25.88 -14.94
N ASN A 244 23.03 25.05 -14.89
CA ASN A 244 23.44 24.17 -15.96
C ASN A 244 23.19 22.72 -15.54
N SER A 245 22.71 21.88 -16.46
CA SER A 245 22.53 20.46 -16.20
C SER A 245 22.85 19.62 -17.44
N ALA A 246 23.55 18.51 -17.24
CA ALA A 246 23.77 17.53 -18.30
C ALA A 246 22.46 16.83 -18.74
N SER A 247 21.37 16.95 -17.97
CA SER A 247 20.10 16.25 -18.21
C SER A 247 18.94 17.23 -18.39
N ASN A 248 17.92 16.83 -19.14
CA ASN A 248 16.62 17.53 -19.19
C ASN A 248 15.67 17.13 -18.05
N ASN A 249 16.02 16.08 -17.30
CA ASN A 249 15.35 15.70 -16.05
C ASN A 249 16.29 16.05 -14.90
N VAL A 250 16.03 17.17 -14.24
CA VAL A 250 16.94 17.81 -13.28
C VAL A 250 16.40 17.62 -11.87
N SER A 251 17.08 16.84 -11.05
CA SER A 251 16.73 16.60 -9.64
C SER A 251 17.71 17.30 -8.71
N GLY A 252 17.31 17.52 -7.45
CA GLY A 252 18.21 18.03 -6.40
C GLY A 252 18.43 19.55 -6.40
N ILE A 253 17.82 20.29 -7.32
CA ILE A 253 17.81 21.76 -7.31
C ILE A 253 16.80 22.30 -6.29
N ILE A 254 15.62 21.70 -6.28
CA ILE A 254 14.58 21.93 -5.28
C ILE A 254 14.41 20.58 -4.57
N ASP A 255 14.53 20.58 -3.25
CA ASP A 255 14.41 19.35 -2.47
C ASP A 255 13.02 18.72 -2.66
N GLY A 256 12.98 17.40 -2.88
CA GLY A 256 11.76 16.66 -3.17
C GLY A 256 11.09 16.98 -4.52
N VAL A 257 11.80 17.60 -5.49
CA VAL A 257 11.28 17.91 -6.82
C VAL A 257 12.26 17.53 -7.93
N THR A 258 11.74 16.97 -9.01
CA THR A 258 12.44 16.79 -10.28
C THR A 258 11.82 17.69 -11.36
N LEU A 259 12.62 18.57 -11.94
CA LEU A 259 12.23 19.43 -13.05
C LEU A 259 12.39 18.69 -14.38
N ASN A 260 11.37 18.77 -15.23
CA ASN A 260 11.33 18.13 -16.54
C ASN A 260 11.30 19.22 -17.63
N LEU A 261 12.46 19.50 -18.21
CA LEU A 261 12.64 20.48 -19.28
C LEU A 261 12.24 19.84 -20.62
N LYS A 262 11.22 20.39 -21.27
CA LYS A 262 10.63 19.80 -22.50
C LYS A 262 10.79 20.68 -23.73
N GLY A 263 10.95 21.99 -23.54
CA GLY A 263 11.17 22.96 -24.61
C GLY A 263 11.99 24.16 -24.14
N SER A 264 12.59 24.90 -25.07
CA SER A 264 13.21 26.20 -24.80
C SER A 264 12.23 27.34 -25.07
N ALA A 265 12.29 28.38 -24.24
CA ALA A 265 11.46 29.57 -24.34
C ALA A 265 12.26 30.80 -23.89
N LEU A 266 13.34 31.10 -24.63
CA LEU A 266 14.25 32.20 -24.31
C LEU A 266 13.50 33.54 -24.16
N GLY A 267 13.79 34.26 -23.07
CA GLY A 267 13.14 35.52 -22.71
C GLY A 267 11.72 35.37 -22.16
N GLN A 268 11.21 34.15 -21.96
CA GLN A 268 9.87 33.89 -21.45
C GLN A 268 9.92 33.10 -20.14
N THR A 269 9.58 33.78 -19.04
CA THR A 269 9.46 33.15 -17.73
C THR A 269 8.16 32.36 -17.61
N LYS A 270 8.27 31.11 -17.18
CA LYS A 270 7.17 30.21 -16.80
C LYS A 270 7.08 30.11 -15.29
N THR A 271 5.91 29.75 -14.78
CA THR A 271 5.68 29.57 -13.34
C THR A 271 5.45 28.09 -13.03
N LEU A 272 6.16 27.57 -12.03
CA LEU A 272 5.87 26.31 -11.38
C LEU A 272 5.36 26.57 -9.97
N GLN A 273 4.16 26.10 -9.66
CA GLN A 273 3.57 26.26 -8.34
C GLN A 273 3.43 24.90 -7.66
N ILE A 274 4.10 24.75 -6.52
CA ILE A 274 3.97 23.62 -5.62
C ILE A 274 2.87 23.96 -4.60
N SER A 275 1.84 23.13 -4.54
CA SER A 275 0.73 23.27 -3.60
C SER A 275 0.44 21.94 -2.93
N SER A 276 -0.31 21.98 -1.82
CA SER A 276 -0.85 20.76 -1.23
C SER A 276 -1.99 20.23 -2.10
N ASP A 277 -2.04 18.91 -2.30
CA ASP A 277 -3.10 18.26 -3.06
C ASP A 277 -4.26 17.90 -2.13
N THR A 278 -5.32 18.68 -2.19
CA THR A 278 -6.53 18.48 -1.38
C THR A 278 -7.69 17.93 -2.19
N SER A 279 -7.48 17.59 -3.47
CA SER A 279 -8.54 17.36 -4.46
C SER A 279 -9.56 16.27 -4.09
N LYS A 280 -9.17 15.31 -3.26
CA LYS A 280 -10.03 14.20 -2.79
C LYS A 280 -10.49 14.36 -1.34
N LEU A 281 -9.85 15.24 -0.56
CA LEU A 281 -10.07 15.33 0.89
C LEU A 281 -11.43 15.94 1.22
N ASP A 282 -11.89 16.96 0.48
CA ASP A 282 -13.22 17.55 0.65
C ASP A 282 -14.32 16.48 0.55
N GLN A 283 -14.25 15.63 -0.47
CA GLN A 283 -15.24 14.57 -0.67
C GLN A 283 -15.13 13.48 0.39
N SER A 284 -13.92 12.99 0.70
CA SER A 284 -13.74 11.96 1.73
C SER A 284 -14.25 12.42 3.11
N ILE A 285 -14.07 13.70 3.46
CA ILE A 285 -14.59 14.26 4.72
C ILE A 285 -16.12 14.42 4.68
N SER A 286 -16.69 14.79 3.53
CA SER A 286 -18.16 14.77 3.34
C SER A 286 -18.73 13.36 3.51
N ASP A 287 -18.09 12.37 2.88
CA ASP A 287 -18.50 10.96 2.95
C ASP A 287 -18.42 10.43 4.38
N PHE A 288 -17.42 10.83 5.16
CA PHE A 288 -17.32 10.51 6.59
C PHE A 288 -18.55 10.99 7.38
N VAL A 289 -19.00 12.24 7.13
CA VAL A 289 -20.18 12.80 7.79
C VAL A 289 -21.45 12.03 7.40
N ASP A 290 -21.60 11.71 6.12
CA ASP A 290 -22.74 10.94 5.60
C ASP A 290 -22.77 9.50 6.13
N LEU A 291 -21.60 8.86 6.23
CA LEU A 291 -21.44 7.51 6.80
C LEU A 291 -21.76 7.51 8.29
N TYR A 292 -21.36 8.53 9.03
CA TYR A 292 -21.69 8.64 10.46
C TYR A 292 -23.20 8.78 10.65
N ASN A 293 -23.86 9.61 9.83
CA ASN A 293 -25.31 9.79 9.88
C ASN A 293 -26.07 8.52 9.45
N SER A 294 -25.53 7.79 8.48
CA SER A 294 -26.07 6.48 8.07
C SER A 294 -25.95 5.44 9.18
N LEU A 295 -24.82 5.43 9.90
CA LEU A 295 -24.63 4.58 11.06
C LEU A 295 -25.63 4.91 12.19
N ASP A 296 -25.88 6.20 12.47
CA ASP A 296 -26.92 6.60 13.43
C ASP A 296 -28.32 6.09 13.05
N ASN A 297 -28.66 6.09 11.75
CA ASN A 297 -29.91 5.53 11.24
C ASN A 297 -29.99 4.00 11.43
N ILE A 298 -28.88 3.28 11.29
CA ILE A 298 -28.82 1.84 11.60
C ILE A 298 -29.07 1.61 13.10
N PHE A 299 -28.46 2.40 13.99
CA PHE A 299 -28.75 2.34 15.43
C PHE A 299 -30.24 2.58 15.73
N LYS A 300 -30.85 3.59 15.10
CA LYS A 300 -32.29 3.89 15.24
C LYS A 300 -33.16 2.72 14.77
N THR A 301 -32.85 2.15 13.61
CA THR A 301 -33.58 1.03 13.02
C THR A 301 -33.49 -0.23 13.89
N LEU A 302 -32.28 -0.59 14.32
CA LEU A 302 -32.06 -1.77 15.18
C LEU A 302 -32.68 -1.61 16.57
N GLY A 303 -32.77 -0.39 17.09
CA GLY A 303 -33.32 -0.08 18.42
C GLY A 303 -34.79 0.33 18.44
N SER A 304 -35.47 0.40 17.29
CA SER A 304 -36.83 0.96 17.21
C SER A 304 -37.86 0.13 17.98
N TYR A 305 -38.76 0.83 18.67
CA TYR A 305 -39.95 0.26 19.31
C TYR A 305 -41.20 0.37 18.43
N ASP A 306 -41.08 0.90 17.21
CA ASP A 306 -42.22 1.17 16.36
C ASP A 306 -42.93 -0.13 16.00
N LYS A 307 -44.17 -0.25 16.48
CA LYS A 307 -45.11 -1.28 16.07
C LYS A 307 -45.62 -0.92 14.67
N PRO A 308 -45.82 -1.88 13.75
CA PRO A 308 -46.38 -1.57 12.42
C PRO A 308 -47.65 -0.74 12.53
N PRO A 309 -47.92 0.16 11.55
CA PRO A 309 -49.21 0.84 11.49
C PRO A 309 -50.32 -0.21 11.52
N THR A 310 -51.35 0.05 12.32
CA THR A 310 -52.56 -0.77 12.35
C THR A 310 -53.55 -0.24 11.33
N ASP A 311 -54.30 -1.12 10.67
CA ASP A 311 -55.48 -0.71 9.93
C ASP A 311 -56.52 -0.08 10.88
N ALA A 312 -57.60 0.47 10.33
CA ALA A 312 -58.69 1.06 11.11
C ALA A 312 -59.39 0.05 12.06
N SER A 313 -59.08 -1.26 11.95
CA SER A 313 -59.60 -2.33 12.79
C SER A 313 -58.60 -2.81 13.86
N GLY A 314 -57.42 -2.19 13.94
CA GLY A 314 -56.37 -2.56 14.90
C GLY A 314 -55.46 -3.71 14.46
N ASN A 315 -55.55 -4.18 13.22
CA ASN A 315 -54.71 -5.27 12.71
C ASN A 315 -53.39 -4.72 12.10
N PRO A 316 -52.24 -5.35 12.34
CA PRO A 316 -50.96 -4.95 11.74
C PRO A 316 -51.00 -4.99 10.21
N VAL A 317 -50.66 -3.90 9.52
CA VAL A 317 -50.68 -3.81 8.04
C VAL A 317 -49.38 -4.36 7.41
N GLN A 318 -48.35 -4.62 8.23
CA GLN A 318 -47.12 -5.32 7.86
C GLN A 318 -46.60 -6.09 9.09
N GLY A 319 -45.73 -7.09 8.91
CA GLY A 319 -45.16 -7.89 10.01
C GLY A 319 -44.45 -7.06 11.09
N ASP A 320 -44.04 -7.69 12.20
CA ASP A 320 -43.32 -7.05 13.31
C ASP A 320 -42.13 -6.23 12.79
N GLN A 321 -42.25 -4.90 12.82
CA GLN A 321 -41.21 -3.94 12.42
C GLN A 321 -40.36 -3.46 13.61
N THR A 322 -40.55 -4.06 14.78
CA THR A 322 -39.73 -3.69 15.92
C THR A 322 -38.28 -4.08 15.69
N GLY A 323 -37.35 -3.20 16.08
CA GLY A 323 -35.94 -3.39 15.85
C GLY A 323 -35.42 -4.68 16.48
N ALA A 324 -34.50 -5.35 15.78
CA ALA A 324 -33.93 -6.62 16.21
C ALA A 324 -33.25 -6.55 17.59
N LEU A 325 -32.76 -5.37 17.97
CA LEU A 325 -32.06 -5.08 19.22
C LEU A 325 -32.85 -4.12 20.13
N LYS A 326 -34.19 -4.09 19.99
CA LYS A 326 -35.04 -3.26 20.85
C LYS A 326 -34.76 -3.50 22.33
N GLY A 327 -34.50 -2.41 23.06
CA GLY A 327 -34.20 -2.47 24.49
C GLY A 327 -32.89 -3.16 24.86
N ASP A 328 -32.02 -3.50 23.90
CA ASP A 328 -30.71 -4.06 24.20
C ASP A 328 -29.78 -2.96 24.74
N PRO A 329 -29.24 -3.09 25.97
CA PRO A 329 -28.37 -2.08 26.54
C PRO A 329 -27.03 -1.95 25.81
N ALA A 330 -26.56 -3.00 25.11
CA ALA A 330 -25.31 -2.95 24.36
C ALA A 330 -25.40 -1.98 23.18
N LEU A 331 -26.56 -1.89 22.52
CA LEU A 331 -26.77 -0.96 21.41
C LEU A 331 -26.58 0.50 21.87
N ARG A 332 -27.11 0.84 23.05
CA ARG A 332 -26.97 2.17 23.65
C ARG A 332 -25.53 2.44 24.11
N GLU A 333 -24.89 1.45 24.70
CA GLU A 333 -23.49 1.55 25.15
C GLU A 333 -22.54 1.82 23.97
N ILE A 334 -22.68 1.05 22.89
CA ILE A 334 -21.87 1.23 21.67
C ILE A 334 -22.09 2.64 21.10
N LYS A 335 -23.35 3.07 20.97
CA LYS A 335 -23.67 4.42 20.48
C LYS A 335 -23.02 5.51 21.34
N ASN A 336 -23.00 5.33 22.66
CA ASN A 336 -22.36 6.26 23.58
C ASN A 336 -20.84 6.25 23.41
N GLN A 337 -20.18 5.10 23.29
CA GLN A 337 -18.73 5.00 23.07
C GLN A 337 -18.31 5.70 21.77
N ILE A 338 -19.08 5.53 20.68
CA ILE A 338 -18.84 6.21 19.41
C ILE A 338 -18.93 7.73 19.58
N ARG A 339 -20.00 8.20 20.22
CA ARG A 339 -20.19 9.64 20.46
C ARG A 339 -19.11 10.23 21.35
N GLN A 340 -18.69 9.52 22.39
CA GLN A 340 -17.61 9.96 23.28
C GLN A 340 -16.29 10.07 22.53
N SER A 341 -15.94 9.05 21.74
CA SER A 341 -14.72 9.04 20.92
C SER A 341 -14.64 10.25 19.98
N MET A 342 -15.78 10.77 19.52
CA MET A 342 -15.90 11.92 18.62
C MET A 342 -15.84 13.30 19.29
N ILE A 343 -15.99 13.37 20.61
CA ILE A 343 -15.94 14.64 21.37
C ILE A 343 -14.77 14.72 22.35
N GLU A 344 -14.01 13.63 22.49
CA GLU A 344 -12.75 13.62 23.22
C GLU A 344 -11.75 14.58 22.58
N SER A 345 -11.19 15.49 23.37
CA SER A 345 -10.09 16.34 22.92
C SER A 345 -8.90 15.47 22.48
N ILE A 346 -8.32 15.79 21.33
CA ILE A 346 -7.09 15.17 20.85
C ILE A 346 -5.92 15.94 21.50
N PRO A 347 -5.12 15.29 22.38
CA PRO A 347 -4.01 15.96 23.04
C PRO A 347 -2.95 16.45 22.04
N GLY A 348 -2.21 17.50 22.40
CA GLY A 348 -1.06 17.96 21.61
C GLY A 348 -1.39 18.69 20.31
N LEU A 349 -2.67 18.89 19.97
CA LEU A 349 -3.06 19.81 18.91
C LEU A 349 -2.79 21.27 19.35
N THR A 350 -2.28 22.07 18.43
CA THR A 350 -1.96 23.48 18.65
C THR A 350 -2.37 24.30 17.42
N GLY A 351 -2.56 25.61 17.58
CA GLY A 351 -2.96 26.50 16.48
C GLY A 351 -4.47 26.67 16.36
N ALA A 352 -4.94 27.04 15.16
CA ALA A 352 -6.34 27.42 14.92
C ALA A 352 -7.29 26.23 14.74
N ILE A 353 -6.78 25.06 14.33
CA ILE A 353 -7.57 23.85 14.07
C ILE A 353 -7.24 22.84 15.17
N GLN A 354 -8.17 22.61 16.11
CA GLN A 354 -7.99 21.69 17.23
C GLN A 354 -9.18 20.74 17.40
N SER A 355 -10.28 20.99 16.69
CA SER A 355 -11.51 20.23 16.79
C SER A 355 -12.24 20.17 15.44
N PHE A 356 -13.22 19.28 15.36
CA PHE A 356 -14.10 19.19 14.19
C PHE A 356 -14.90 20.47 13.92
N ALA A 357 -15.26 21.22 14.97
CA ALA A 357 -15.97 22.49 14.82
C ALA A 357 -15.13 23.53 14.06
N ASP A 358 -13.80 23.52 14.23
CA ASP A 358 -12.88 24.46 13.56
C ASP A 358 -12.80 24.22 12.05
N ILE A 359 -13.20 23.03 11.58
CA ILE A 359 -13.29 22.67 10.16
C ILE A 359 -14.75 22.59 9.66
N GLY A 360 -15.71 23.07 10.46
CA GLY A 360 -17.11 23.14 10.06
C GLY A 360 -17.92 21.86 10.29
N ILE A 361 -17.40 20.87 11.01
CA ILE A 361 -18.16 19.67 11.40
C ILE A 361 -18.75 19.88 12.80
N THR A 362 -20.08 19.88 12.88
CA THR A 362 -20.82 20.12 14.14
C THR A 362 -21.84 19.03 14.42
N SER A 363 -22.13 18.75 15.69
CA SER A 363 -23.18 17.80 16.08
C SER A 363 -24.52 18.49 16.34
N ASN A 364 -25.59 17.90 15.83
CA ASN A 364 -26.98 18.33 16.05
C ASN A 364 -27.55 17.77 17.36
N LEU A 365 -28.69 18.31 17.82
CA LEU A 365 -29.37 17.85 19.04
C LEU A 365 -29.81 16.37 18.99
N ASP A 366 -30.07 15.83 17.80
CA ASP A 366 -30.39 14.41 17.62
C ASP A 366 -29.13 13.51 17.59
N GLY A 367 -27.95 14.14 17.59
CA GLY A 367 -26.62 13.54 17.56
C GLY A 367 -26.15 13.07 16.18
N THR A 368 -26.79 13.53 15.11
CA THR A 368 -26.23 13.53 13.75
C THR A 368 -25.14 14.59 13.60
N LEU A 369 -24.36 14.53 12.52
CA LEU A 369 -23.35 15.53 12.15
C LEU A 369 -23.83 16.38 10.97
N SER A 370 -23.36 17.62 10.94
CA SER A 370 -23.52 18.55 9.82
C SER A 370 -22.17 19.13 9.41
N LEU A 371 -22.03 19.49 8.14
CA LEU A 371 -20.80 19.98 7.54
C LEU A 371 -21.01 21.34 6.86
N ASP A 372 -20.25 22.34 7.30
CA ASP A 372 -20.03 23.58 6.55
C ASP A 372 -18.89 23.37 5.55
N LYS A 373 -19.25 23.23 4.27
CA LYS A 373 -18.29 22.99 3.19
C LYS A 373 -17.34 24.17 2.98
N THR A 374 -17.76 25.40 3.25
CA THR A 374 -16.91 26.58 3.06
C THR A 374 -15.82 26.63 4.13
N MET A 375 -16.18 26.34 5.39
CA MET A 375 -15.17 26.23 6.47
C MET A 375 -14.18 25.11 6.18
N LEU A 376 -14.66 23.95 5.73
CA LEU A 376 -13.80 22.82 5.40
C LEU A 376 -12.81 23.17 4.28
N SER A 377 -13.28 23.70 3.15
CA SER A 377 -12.40 24.03 2.02
C SER A 377 -11.37 25.10 2.40
N ASN A 378 -11.73 26.07 3.25
CA ASN A 378 -10.77 27.06 3.77
C ASN A 378 -9.71 26.42 4.69
N ALA A 379 -10.12 25.49 5.56
CA ALA A 379 -9.20 24.77 6.44
C ALA A 379 -8.22 23.90 5.65
N LEU A 380 -8.70 23.16 4.65
CA LEU A 380 -7.88 22.34 3.75
C LEU A 380 -6.91 23.18 2.91
N ALA A 381 -7.34 24.36 2.44
CA ALA A 381 -6.47 25.26 1.68
C ALA A 381 -5.35 25.87 2.56
N THR A 382 -5.64 26.14 3.84
CA THR A 382 -4.72 26.84 4.74
C THR A 382 -3.77 25.89 5.46
N SER A 383 -4.25 24.75 5.93
CA SER A 383 -3.49 23.83 6.79
C SER A 383 -4.02 22.39 6.68
N PRO A 384 -3.81 21.71 5.52
CA PRO A 384 -4.32 20.35 5.33
C PRO A 384 -3.73 19.37 6.33
N ASP A 385 -2.47 19.54 6.74
CA ASP A 385 -1.84 18.74 7.80
C ASP A 385 -2.61 18.85 9.13
N ALA A 386 -3.04 20.06 9.52
CA ALA A 386 -3.79 20.25 10.75
C ALA A 386 -5.18 19.58 10.69
N VAL A 387 -5.83 19.64 9.52
CA VAL A 387 -7.06 18.86 9.26
C VAL A 387 -6.77 17.36 9.37
N GLY A 388 -5.67 16.89 8.76
CA GLY A 388 -5.26 15.49 8.82
C GLY A 388 -5.05 14.96 10.24
N LYS A 389 -4.50 15.79 11.14
CA LYS A 389 -4.32 15.43 12.55
C LYS A 389 -5.64 15.19 13.30
N LEU A 390 -6.75 15.75 12.81
CA LEU A 390 -8.08 15.48 13.34
C LEU A 390 -8.61 14.10 12.93
N PHE A 391 -8.15 13.52 11.81
CA PHE A 391 -8.68 12.25 11.31
C PHE A 391 -7.71 11.08 11.53
N ALA A 392 -6.45 11.25 11.17
CA ALA A 392 -5.46 10.18 11.12
C ALA A 392 -4.58 10.08 12.38
N ALA A 393 -3.99 8.91 12.58
CA ALA A 393 -2.89 8.75 13.52
C ALA A 393 -1.66 9.53 13.05
N ASN A 394 -1.06 10.31 13.95
CA ASN A 394 0.07 11.18 13.63
C ASN A 394 1.03 11.28 14.81
N ALA A 395 2.28 11.63 14.54
CA ALA A 395 3.22 12.06 15.57
C ALA A 395 3.86 13.39 15.21
N THR A 396 4.09 14.22 16.23
CA THR A 396 4.86 15.45 16.10
C THR A 396 6.16 15.30 16.89
N ALA A 397 7.29 15.45 16.22
CA ALA A 397 8.61 15.50 16.84
C ALA A 397 9.03 16.95 17.08
N THR A 398 9.77 17.21 18.16
CA THR A 398 10.37 18.53 18.41
C THR A 398 11.69 18.72 17.67
N ASP A 399 12.33 17.63 17.26
CA ASP A 399 13.52 17.64 16.41
C ASP A 399 13.09 17.61 14.94
N SER A 400 13.55 18.58 14.15
CA SER A 400 13.23 18.71 12.72
C SER A 400 13.85 17.60 11.86
N LEU A 401 14.82 16.85 12.38
CA LEU A 401 15.42 15.69 11.72
C LEU A 401 14.73 14.38 12.11
N VAL A 402 13.56 14.45 12.76
CA VAL A 402 12.77 13.27 13.11
C VAL A 402 11.40 13.38 12.46
N THR A 403 11.10 12.44 11.57
CA THR A 403 9.88 12.47 10.76
C THR A 403 9.02 11.25 11.06
N TYR A 404 7.73 11.46 11.35
CA TYR A 404 6.77 10.36 11.51
C TYR A 404 6.56 9.60 10.20
N LYS A 405 6.57 8.26 10.25
CA LYS A 405 6.39 7.39 9.08
C LYS A 405 5.11 6.57 9.15
N GLY A 406 4.64 6.23 10.33
CA GLY A 406 3.46 5.39 10.50
C GLY A 406 3.22 4.92 11.93
N SER A 407 2.11 4.24 12.14
CA SER A 407 1.78 3.58 13.41
C SER A 407 0.87 2.39 13.17
N THR A 408 0.71 1.54 14.17
CA THR A 408 -0.28 0.45 14.15
C THR A 408 -1.39 0.74 15.15
N THR A 409 -2.45 -0.07 15.20
CA THR A 409 -3.51 0.04 16.21
C THR A 409 -3.02 -0.21 17.64
N ASP A 410 -1.91 -0.94 17.81
CA ASP A 410 -1.27 -1.22 19.09
C ASP A 410 -0.54 0.00 19.68
N THR A 411 -0.19 0.99 18.85
CA THR A 411 0.60 2.15 19.31
C THR A 411 -0.16 2.93 20.38
N VAL A 412 0.48 3.20 21.51
CA VAL A 412 -0.13 3.92 22.62
C VAL A 412 0.09 5.42 22.43
N GLU A 413 -0.97 6.21 22.65
CA GLU A 413 -0.91 7.68 22.63
C GLU A 413 -0.02 8.19 23.77
N GLY A 414 0.76 9.24 23.50
CA GLY A 414 1.60 9.85 24.51
C GLY A 414 2.81 10.59 23.96
N THR A 415 3.51 11.28 24.87
CA THR A 415 4.78 11.95 24.59
C THR A 415 5.94 11.08 25.07
N TYR A 416 6.90 10.85 24.18
CA TYR A 416 8.07 10.01 24.39
C TYR A 416 9.34 10.82 24.18
N ASN A 417 10.23 10.85 25.17
CA ASN A 417 11.55 11.47 25.03
C ASN A 417 12.43 10.58 24.14
N LEU A 418 13.00 11.15 23.07
CA LEU A 418 13.87 10.44 22.15
C LEU A 418 15.34 10.64 22.54
N THR A 419 16.07 9.54 22.65
CA THR A 419 17.53 9.53 22.73
C THR A 419 18.10 8.66 21.62
N VAL A 420 19.06 9.19 20.85
CA VAL A 420 19.79 8.45 19.83
C VAL A 420 21.17 8.11 20.37
N ASN A 421 21.45 6.82 20.58
CA ASN A 421 22.72 6.33 21.09
C ASN A 421 23.74 6.11 19.97
N VAL A 422 23.27 5.68 18.80
CA VAL A 422 24.07 5.46 17.59
C VAL A 422 23.31 6.10 16.43
N ALA A 423 23.93 7.05 15.74
CA ALA A 423 23.34 7.60 14.51
C ALA A 423 23.52 6.61 13.36
N ALA A 424 22.58 6.61 12.41
CA ALA A 424 22.74 5.81 11.21
C ALA A 424 23.97 6.27 10.42
N ALA A 425 24.72 5.33 9.87
CA ALA A 425 25.89 5.61 9.04
C ALA A 425 25.85 4.80 7.75
N GLN A 426 26.38 5.38 6.69
CA GLN A 426 26.67 4.70 5.43
C GLN A 426 27.96 3.88 5.58
N ALA A 427 28.12 2.85 4.76
CA ALA A 427 29.41 2.23 4.54
C ALA A 427 30.33 3.24 3.86
N SER A 428 31.49 3.47 4.46
CA SER A 428 32.44 4.51 4.06
C SER A 428 33.86 3.98 4.05
N ILE A 429 34.60 4.24 2.97
CA ILE A 429 36.02 3.94 2.86
C ILE A 429 36.76 5.23 2.52
N THR A 430 37.67 5.64 3.41
CA THR A 430 38.56 6.78 3.20
C THR A 430 39.97 6.28 2.90
N GLY A 431 40.55 6.75 1.79
CA GLY A 431 41.92 6.47 1.40
C GLY A 431 42.95 7.26 2.22
N GLY A 432 44.23 6.96 1.97
CA GLY A 432 45.34 7.78 2.45
C GLY A 432 45.43 9.13 1.73
N ALA A 433 46.20 10.07 2.31
CA ALA A 433 46.46 11.36 1.71
C ALA A 433 47.29 11.23 0.42
N THR A 434 46.86 11.86 -0.68
CA THR A 434 47.49 11.78 -2.00
C THR A 434 48.27 13.03 -2.41
N GLY A 435 48.17 14.10 -1.62
CA GLY A 435 48.57 15.43 -2.04
C GLY A 435 47.50 16.11 -2.92
N GLY A 436 47.39 17.43 -2.84
CA GLY A 436 46.41 18.22 -3.61
C GLY A 436 46.76 18.46 -5.09
N GLY A 437 47.74 17.74 -5.63
CA GLY A 437 48.18 17.88 -7.03
C GLY A 437 47.28 17.13 -8.01
N ASN A 438 47.46 17.40 -9.30
CA ASN A 438 46.78 16.63 -10.35
C ASN A 438 47.29 15.18 -10.36
N ILE A 439 46.38 14.25 -10.64
CA ILE A 439 46.64 12.81 -10.67
C ILE A 439 46.59 12.33 -12.11
N THR A 440 47.62 11.61 -12.54
CA THR A 440 47.67 10.98 -13.87
C THR A 440 47.18 9.54 -13.79
N ILE A 441 46.14 9.25 -14.57
CA ILE A 441 45.61 7.92 -14.81
C ILE A 441 46.13 7.42 -16.15
N ASP A 442 46.71 6.22 -16.17
CA ASP A 442 47.23 5.51 -17.34
C ASP A 442 47.02 4.00 -17.21
N ASN A 443 47.54 3.22 -18.16
CA ASN A 443 47.35 1.76 -18.19
C ASN A 443 47.92 1.01 -16.96
N THR A 444 48.73 1.67 -16.13
CA THR A 444 49.31 1.08 -14.92
C THR A 444 48.46 1.28 -13.67
N ASN A 445 47.43 2.15 -13.71
CA ASN A 445 46.64 2.53 -12.53
C ASN A 445 45.15 2.83 -12.82
N ASN A 446 44.60 2.36 -13.94
CA ASN A 446 43.26 2.72 -14.40
C ASN A 446 42.13 1.72 -14.15
N THR A 447 42.37 0.58 -13.51
CA THR A 447 41.32 -0.45 -13.28
C THR A 447 40.85 -0.49 -11.83
N LEU A 448 39.57 -0.76 -11.62
CA LEU A 448 38.92 -0.84 -10.31
C LEU A 448 37.79 -1.88 -10.32
N GLN A 449 37.69 -2.68 -9.28
CA GLN A 449 36.52 -3.52 -9.00
C GLN A 449 36.07 -3.27 -7.56
N VAL A 450 34.78 -3.07 -7.37
CA VAL A 450 34.16 -2.79 -6.06
C VAL A 450 32.95 -3.67 -5.85
N SER A 451 32.58 -3.88 -4.58
CA SER A 451 31.27 -4.42 -4.24
C SER A 451 30.49 -3.41 -3.40
N VAL A 452 29.26 -3.10 -3.83
CA VAL A 452 28.37 -2.13 -3.17
C VAL A 452 27.07 -2.84 -2.80
N ASP A 453 26.71 -2.80 -1.54
CA ASP A 453 25.53 -3.45 -0.95
C ASP A 453 25.41 -4.94 -1.34
N GLY A 454 26.55 -5.64 -1.32
CA GLY A 454 26.65 -7.06 -1.67
C GLY A 454 26.67 -7.37 -3.17
N THR A 455 26.65 -6.36 -4.05
CA THR A 455 26.75 -6.54 -5.50
C THR A 455 28.13 -6.16 -6.00
N SER A 456 28.84 -7.08 -6.64
CA SER A 456 30.15 -6.82 -7.26
C SER A 456 30.00 -6.20 -8.64
N SER A 457 30.83 -5.18 -8.92
CA SER A 457 30.93 -4.59 -10.25
C SER A 457 31.70 -5.51 -11.21
N SER A 458 31.56 -5.24 -12.51
CA SER A 458 32.56 -5.66 -13.49
C SER A 458 33.90 -4.94 -13.24
N THR A 459 34.97 -5.32 -13.95
CA THR A 459 36.23 -4.56 -13.91
C THR A 459 36.03 -3.21 -14.59
N LEU A 460 35.93 -2.16 -13.78
CA LEU A 460 35.79 -0.78 -14.21
C LEU A 460 37.13 -0.27 -14.74
N THR A 461 37.10 0.49 -15.83
CA THR A 461 38.31 1.10 -16.41
C THR A 461 38.10 2.61 -16.59
N LEU A 462 38.97 3.40 -15.97
CA LEU A 462 39.04 4.86 -16.11
C LEU A 462 39.89 5.23 -17.35
N ALA A 463 39.63 6.34 -18.04
CA ALA A 463 40.55 6.83 -19.07
C ALA A 463 41.81 7.41 -18.42
N ALA A 464 42.98 6.98 -18.92
CA ALA A 464 43.67 7.81 -19.90
C ALA A 464 43.68 9.33 -19.66
N GLY A 465 44.34 9.90 -18.65
CA GLY A 465 44.39 11.36 -18.53
C GLY A 465 45.00 11.93 -17.26
N THR A 466 45.13 13.26 -17.23
CA THR A 466 45.51 14.01 -16.02
C THR A 466 44.26 14.69 -15.47
N TYR A 467 43.92 14.38 -14.22
CA TYR A 467 42.72 14.85 -13.55
C TYR A 467 43.06 15.76 -12.38
N THR A 468 42.22 16.75 -12.11
CA THR A 468 42.18 17.31 -10.75
C THR A 468 41.58 16.26 -9.80
N PRO A 469 41.87 16.29 -8.49
CA PRO A 469 41.29 15.33 -7.55
C PRO A 469 39.75 15.29 -7.57
N ASN A 470 39.09 16.43 -7.77
CA ASN A 470 37.64 16.50 -7.85
C ASN A 470 37.09 15.89 -9.15
N ASP A 471 37.76 16.10 -10.29
CA ASP A 471 37.38 15.49 -11.56
C ASP A 471 37.57 13.97 -11.49
N LEU A 472 38.65 13.50 -10.85
CA LEU A 472 38.89 12.08 -10.64
C LEU A 472 37.83 11.46 -9.72
N ALA A 473 37.44 12.13 -8.64
CA ALA A 473 36.35 11.68 -7.78
C ALA A 473 35.03 11.53 -8.58
N THR A 474 34.76 12.48 -9.47
CA THR A 474 33.59 12.45 -10.37
C THR A 474 33.68 11.28 -11.35
N ALA A 475 34.86 11.04 -11.92
CA ALA A 475 35.11 9.92 -12.83
C ALA A 475 34.93 8.55 -12.13
N ILE A 476 35.47 8.37 -10.91
CA ILE A 476 35.29 7.14 -10.12
C ILE A 476 33.81 6.94 -9.77
N THR A 477 33.13 7.99 -9.31
CA THR A 477 31.68 7.95 -9.00
C THR A 477 30.89 7.48 -10.23
N SER A 478 31.19 8.06 -11.39
CA SER A 478 30.50 7.75 -12.65
C SER A 478 30.78 6.33 -13.12
N ALA A 479 32.03 5.85 -12.99
CA ALA A 479 32.40 4.50 -13.36
C ALA A 479 31.65 3.46 -12.52
N ILE A 480 31.59 3.64 -11.19
CA ILE A 480 30.88 2.72 -10.30
C ILE A 480 29.37 2.77 -10.54
N ASN A 481 28.77 3.96 -10.59
CA ASN A 481 27.32 4.11 -10.70
C ASN A 481 26.74 3.78 -12.09
N ASN A 482 27.59 3.68 -13.12
CA ASN A 482 27.19 3.25 -14.45
C ASN A 482 27.42 1.75 -14.71
N ASP A 483 28.05 1.02 -13.78
CA ASP A 483 28.14 -0.43 -13.86
C ASP A 483 26.75 -1.06 -13.85
N SER A 484 26.48 -1.96 -14.78
CA SER A 484 25.15 -2.53 -15.01
C SER A 484 24.65 -3.36 -13.82
N ALA A 485 25.53 -4.06 -13.10
CA ALA A 485 25.16 -4.85 -11.93
C ALA A 485 24.81 -3.93 -10.74
N ILE A 486 25.66 -2.94 -10.47
CA ILE A 486 25.44 -1.96 -9.39
C ILE A 486 24.12 -1.20 -9.62
N LYS A 487 23.89 -0.73 -10.85
CA LYS A 487 22.68 0.03 -11.22
C LYS A 487 21.41 -0.83 -11.12
N ALA A 488 21.47 -2.08 -11.57
CA ALA A 488 20.35 -3.02 -11.46
C ALA A 488 20.01 -3.35 -9.99
N GLY A 489 21.00 -3.34 -9.09
CA GLY A 489 20.81 -3.50 -7.65
C GLY A 489 20.23 -2.28 -6.93
N GLY A 490 20.04 -1.15 -7.64
CA GLY A 490 19.58 0.12 -7.06
C GLY A 490 20.59 0.75 -6.08
N SER A 491 21.85 0.32 -6.15
CA SER A 491 22.94 0.82 -5.31
C SER A 491 23.67 1.94 -6.03
N SER A 492 24.23 2.88 -5.26
CA SER A 492 25.13 3.88 -5.81
C SER A 492 26.11 4.35 -4.75
N VAL A 493 27.17 5.02 -5.19
CA VAL A 493 28.17 5.64 -4.33
C VAL A 493 28.30 7.12 -4.66
N SER A 494 28.86 7.86 -3.71
CA SER A 494 29.45 9.18 -3.94
C SER A 494 30.93 9.10 -3.59
N VAL A 495 31.79 9.61 -4.47
CA VAL A 495 33.21 9.77 -4.20
C VAL A 495 33.51 11.25 -4.05
N GLN A 496 34.18 11.60 -2.97
CA GLN A 496 34.53 12.98 -2.63
C GLN A 496 36.02 13.05 -2.32
N TYR A 497 36.66 14.15 -2.74
CA TYR A 497 38.01 14.47 -2.33
C TYR A 497 37.96 15.58 -1.28
N ASP A 498 38.44 15.31 -0.07
CA ASP A 498 38.53 16.32 0.97
C ASP A 498 39.88 17.03 0.88
N THR A 499 39.85 18.31 0.52
CA THR A 499 41.06 19.14 0.39
C THR A 499 41.85 19.33 1.70
N THR A 500 41.21 19.13 2.86
CA THR A 500 41.83 19.28 4.18
C THR A 500 42.64 18.03 4.52
N THR A 501 42.03 16.86 4.39
CA THR A 501 42.68 15.56 4.64
C THR A 501 43.48 15.06 3.44
N GLN A 502 43.29 15.69 2.27
CA GLN A 502 43.88 15.34 0.98
C GLN A 502 43.59 13.90 0.55
N ALA A 503 42.42 13.39 0.90
CA ALA A 503 42.04 11.99 0.74
C ALA A 503 40.72 11.83 -0.01
N PHE A 504 40.60 10.72 -0.75
CA PHE A 504 39.34 10.29 -1.35
C PHE A 504 38.50 9.52 -0.34
N THR A 505 37.21 9.82 -0.26
CA THR A 505 36.22 9.06 0.51
C THR A 505 35.12 8.57 -0.41
N ILE A 506 34.82 7.27 -0.33
CA ILE A 506 33.72 6.63 -1.04
C ILE A 506 32.63 6.31 -0.01
N ASN A 507 31.45 6.87 -0.20
CA ASN A 507 30.27 6.58 0.62
C ASN A 507 29.19 5.92 -0.24
N THR A 508 28.55 4.88 0.26
CA THR A 508 27.33 4.34 -0.38
C THR A 508 26.14 5.28 -0.23
N ASN A 509 25.11 5.15 -1.05
CA ASN A 509 23.88 5.93 -0.91
C ASN A 509 22.97 5.45 0.24
N LYS A 510 23.03 4.16 0.60
CA LYS A 510 22.23 3.58 1.69
C LYS A 510 22.88 3.79 3.05
N TYR A 511 22.06 3.77 4.10
CA TYR A 511 22.46 3.78 5.51
C TYR A 511 22.17 2.42 6.14
N GLY A 512 22.82 2.11 7.26
CA GLY A 512 22.49 0.93 8.06
C GLY A 512 23.33 -0.30 7.77
N SER A 513 22.99 -1.41 8.41
CA SER A 513 23.70 -2.67 8.22
C SER A 513 23.54 -3.25 6.79
N ALA A 514 22.52 -2.81 6.05
CA ALA A 514 22.30 -3.17 4.66
C ALA A 514 23.25 -2.44 3.69
N SER A 515 23.81 -1.31 4.14
CA SER A 515 24.83 -0.58 3.41
C SER A 515 26.17 -1.28 3.60
N THR A 516 26.78 -1.75 2.51
CA THR A 516 28.11 -2.38 2.56
C THR A 516 28.98 -1.94 1.39
N LEU A 517 30.28 -1.87 1.61
CA LEU A 517 31.24 -1.43 0.61
C LEU A 517 32.55 -2.20 0.74
N SER A 518 33.08 -2.72 -0.36
CA SER A 518 34.46 -3.20 -0.44
C SER A 518 35.16 -2.69 -1.69
N LEU A 519 36.47 -2.51 -1.60
CA LEU A 519 37.33 -2.23 -2.73
C LEU A 519 38.11 -3.51 -3.02
N ASP A 520 37.69 -4.25 -4.04
CA ASP A 520 38.03 -5.66 -4.20
C ASP A 520 39.36 -5.85 -4.90
N SER A 521 39.53 -5.21 -6.07
CA SER A 521 40.73 -5.34 -6.87
C SER A 521 40.89 -4.18 -7.86
N GLY A 522 42.01 -4.15 -8.59
CA GLY A 522 42.27 -3.17 -9.65
C GLY A 522 43.56 -2.39 -9.43
N THR A 523 44.16 -1.96 -10.53
CA THR A 523 45.43 -1.22 -10.57
C THR A 523 45.34 0.16 -9.93
N LEU A 524 44.14 0.77 -9.91
CA LEU A 524 43.90 2.03 -9.20
C LEU A 524 44.14 1.89 -7.69
N LEU A 525 43.81 0.74 -7.11
CA LEU A 525 43.94 0.45 -5.67
C LEU A 525 45.36 0.05 -5.27
N THR A 526 46.17 -0.45 -6.20
CA THR A 526 47.54 -0.92 -5.91
C THR A 526 48.62 0.09 -6.27
N SER A 527 48.32 1.05 -7.15
CA SER A 527 49.27 2.09 -7.59
C SER A 527 49.56 3.15 -6.53
N GLY A 528 48.66 3.34 -5.55
CA GLY A 528 48.76 4.37 -4.52
C GLY A 528 48.38 5.79 -4.99
N VAL A 529 48.03 6.00 -6.27
CA VAL A 529 47.78 7.35 -6.81
C VAL A 529 46.53 8.03 -6.24
N THR A 530 45.57 7.24 -5.76
CA THR A 530 44.35 7.74 -5.10
C THR A 530 44.37 7.56 -3.58
N GLY A 531 45.41 6.94 -3.02
CA GLY A 531 45.47 6.56 -1.61
C GLY A 531 44.43 5.51 -1.20
N LEU A 532 43.51 5.14 -2.09
CA LEU A 532 42.60 4.01 -1.92
C LEU A 532 43.38 2.71 -2.06
N ALA A 533 43.01 1.71 -1.26
CA ALA A 533 43.63 0.40 -1.27
C ALA A 533 42.57 -0.69 -1.28
N VAL A 534 42.98 -1.92 -1.62
CA VAL A 534 42.12 -3.10 -1.44
C VAL A 534 41.67 -3.15 0.01
N THR A 535 40.37 -3.09 0.22
CA THR A 535 39.76 -2.91 1.53
C THR A 535 38.66 -3.96 1.68
N ALA A 536 38.76 -4.74 2.75
CA ALA A 536 37.72 -5.69 3.12
C ALA A 536 36.39 -4.98 3.33
N GLN A 537 35.29 -5.73 3.23
CA GLN A 537 33.94 -5.18 3.36
C GLN A 537 33.79 -4.37 4.67
N VAL A 538 33.41 -3.10 4.50
CA VAL A 538 32.91 -2.25 5.58
C VAL A 538 31.39 -2.22 5.52
N THR A 539 30.76 -2.02 6.67
CA THR A 539 29.30 -2.03 6.83
C THR A 539 28.87 -0.74 7.49
N GLY A 540 27.77 -0.17 7.01
CA GLY A 540 27.10 0.96 7.65
C GLY A 540 26.49 0.55 9.00
N GLN A 541 26.00 1.52 9.75
CA GLN A 541 25.44 1.31 11.08
C GLN A 541 23.99 1.74 11.10
N ASP A 542 23.10 0.92 11.67
CA ASP A 542 21.71 1.30 11.87
C ASP A 542 21.60 2.30 13.01
N VAL A 543 20.60 3.18 12.95
CA VAL A 543 20.26 4.04 14.08
C VAL A 543 19.88 3.18 15.29
N GLN A 544 20.39 3.52 16.46
CA GLN A 544 20.03 2.88 17.72
C GLN A 544 19.71 3.93 18.75
N GLY A 545 18.73 3.66 19.59
CA GLY A 545 18.28 4.63 20.56
C GLY A 545 17.28 4.07 21.55
N SER A 546 16.64 4.98 22.26
CA SER A 546 15.54 4.68 23.17
C SER A 546 14.48 5.76 23.16
N LEU A 547 13.26 5.33 23.45
CA LEU A 547 12.14 6.19 23.83
C LEU A 547 11.92 6.06 25.34
N ASP A 548 11.71 7.18 26.04
CA ASP A 548 11.36 7.19 27.46
C ASP A 548 10.00 7.85 27.67
N GLN A 549 9.13 7.17 28.41
CA GLN A 549 7.89 7.73 28.95
C GLN A 549 7.85 7.52 30.46
N ASN A 550 7.92 8.61 31.22
CA ASN A 550 7.83 8.61 32.69
C ASN A 550 8.81 7.63 33.38
N GLY A 551 10.04 7.49 32.86
CA GLY A 551 11.08 6.61 33.40
C GLY A 551 11.04 5.17 32.88
N SER A 552 10.11 4.84 31.97
CA SER A 552 10.08 3.56 31.27
C SER A 552 10.79 3.66 29.92
N PHE A 553 11.89 2.93 29.77
CA PHE A 553 12.73 2.97 28.57
C PHE A 553 12.37 1.87 27.57
N TYR A 554 12.26 2.24 26.31
CA TYR A 554 11.99 1.36 25.17
C TYR A 554 13.12 1.50 24.15
N THR A 555 14.10 0.60 24.17
CA THR A 555 15.23 0.61 23.23
C THR A 555 14.81 0.13 21.85
N PHE A 556 15.45 0.65 20.81
CA PHE A 556 15.23 0.23 19.42
C PHE A 556 16.54 0.15 18.64
N ILE A 557 16.52 -0.69 17.61
CA ILE A 557 17.51 -0.74 16.52
C ILE A 557 16.70 -0.55 15.24
N GLY A 558 17.04 0.48 14.48
CA GLY A 558 16.40 0.79 13.20
C GLY A 558 16.90 -0.10 12.06
N LYS A 559 16.48 0.26 10.85
CA LYS A 559 17.01 -0.23 9.58
C LYS A 559 17.47 0.99 8.79
N GLY A 560 18.78 1.21 8.72
CA GLY A 560 19.33 2.50 8.31
C GLY A 560 18.86 3.60 9.25
N GLN A 561 18.13 4.55 8.70
CA GLN A 561 17.57 5.70 9.42
C GLN A 561 16.12 5.48 9.89
N ASP A 562 15.45 4.45 9.38
CA ASP A 562 14.06 4.17 9.70
C ASP A 562 13.97 3.33 10.98
N VAL A 563 13.07 3.71 11.88
CA VAL A 563 12.83 3.07 13.17
C VAL A 563 11.41 2.55 13.22
N THR A 564 11.25 1.28 13.59
CA THR A 564 9.96 0.69 13.97
C THR A 564 10.08 0.17 15.41
N ILE A 565 9.22 0.67 16.30
CA ILE A 565 9.22 0.24 17.70
C ILE A 565 8.54 -1.13 17.82
N ASN A 566 9.33 -2.17 18.08
CA ASN A 566 8.83 -3.55 18.22
C ASN A 566 8.76 -4.03 19.67
N SER A 567 8.87 -3.11 20.64
CA SER A 567 8.78 -3.46 22.07
C SER A 567 7.44 -4.12 22.40
N ILE A 568 7.49 -5.18 23.21
CA ILE A 568 6.31 -5.88 23.73
C ILE A 568 5.95 -5.45 25.16
N LEU A 569 6.69 -4.48 25.71
CA LEU A 569 6.45 -3.98 27.06
C LEU A 569 5.13 -3.21 27.12
N ALA A 570 4.39 -3.39 28.21
CA ALA A 570 3.15 -2.65 28.44
C ALA A 570 3.42 -1.14 28.45
N GLY A 571 2.53 -0.37 27.81
CA GLY A 571 2.66 1.09 27.65
C GLY A 571 3.65 1.53 26.57
N SER A 572 4.40 0.60 25.97
CA SER A 572 5.32 0.96 24.87
C SER A 572 4.54 1.48 23.65
N PRO A 573 5.12 2.41 22.87
CA PRO A 573 4.56 2.86 21.60
C PRO A 573 4.82 1.81 20.51
N LYS A 574 4.43 0.55 20.75
CA LYS A 574 4.61 -0.56 19.82
C LYS A 574 3.97 -0.22 18.47
N GLY A 575 4.70 -0.46 17.39
CA GLY A 575 4.29 -0.16 16.04
C GLY A 575 4.47 1.31 15.62
N LEU A 576 4.95 2.20 16.50
CA LEU A 576 5.32 3.55 16.08
C LEU A 576 6.51 3.49 15.11
N GLU A 577 6.36 4.16 13.97
CA GLU A 577 7.37 4.26 12.92
C GLU A 577 7.78 5.71 12.69
N PHE A 578 9.08 5.94 12.64
CA PHE A 578 9.66 7.26 12.38
C PHE A 578 11.03 7.13 11.74
N ASN A 579 11.46 8.16 11.04
CA ASN A 579 12.81 8.29 10.49
C ASN A 579 13.64 9.23 11.36
N VAL A 580 14.94 8.94 11.48
CA VAL A 580 15.92 9.74 12.22
C VAL A 580 17.06 10.13 11.28
N ASP A 581 17.05 11.39 10.85
CA ASP A 581 18.08 11.99 10.03
C ASP A 581 19.23 12.58 10.86
N GLY A 582 20.34 12.84 10.17
CA GLY A 582 21.54 13.46 10.72
C GLY A 582 22.42 12.55 11.59
N THR A 583 23.58 13.07 11.98
CA THR A 583 24.63 12.32 12.70
C THR A 583 24.64 12.59 14.21
N GLN A 584 23.73 13.44 14.71
CA GLN A 584 23.69 13.81 16.12
C GLN A 584 23.22 12.64 17.00
N THR A 585 23.99 12.38 18.05
CA THR A 585 23.67 11.44 19.14
C THR A 585 23.35 12.20 20.44
N GLY A 586 22.73 11.52 21.40
CA GLY A 586 22.25 12.07 22.66
C GLY A 586 20.73 12.33 22.66
N ALA A 587 20.28 13.22 23.53
CA ALA A 587 18.88 13.61 23.63
C ALA A 587 18.45 14.41 22.39
N ARG A 588 17.36 13.99 21.75
CA ARG A 588 16.84 14.52 20.49
C ARG A 588 15.40 15.03 20.64
N GLY A 589 15.06 15.52 21.84
CA GLY A 589 13.74 16.06 22.15
C GLY A 589 12.66 14.99 22.36
N THR A 590 11.43 15.26 21.91
CA THR A 590 10.27 14.38 22.13
C THR A 590 9.52 14.05 20.86
N ILE A 591 8.92 12.87 20.82
CA ILE A 591 7.91 12.45 19.83
C ILE A 591 6.57 12.35 20.56
N THR A 592 5.58 13.15 20.19
CA THR A 592 4.21 13.07 20.71
C THR A 592 3.32 12.39 19.67
N PHE A 593 2.84 11.20 19.99
CA PHE A 593 1.93 10.42 19.14
C PHE A 593 0.49 10.57 19.62
N ASN A 594 -0.42 10.88 18.70
CA ASN A 594 -1.84 11.04 18.94
C ASN A 594 -2.66 10.39 17.82
N ARG A 595 -3.92 10.07 18.12
CA ARG A 595 -4.88 9.53 17.14
C ARG A 595 -5.98 10.53 16.84
N GLY A 596 -6.18 10.79 15.55
CA GLY A 596 -7.37 11.48 15.07
C GLY A 596 -8.64 10.65 15.26
N TYR A 597 -9.79 11.30 15.14
CA TYR A 597 -11.11 10.73 15.35
C TYR A 597 -11.42 9.54 14.43
N ALA A 598 -11.03 9.58 13.14
CA ALA A 598 -11.28 8.48 12.21
C ALA A 598 -10.46 7.22 12.58
N ASP A 599 -9.20 7.40 12.96
CA ASP A 599 -8.36 6.31 13.48
C ASP A 599 -8.88 5.78 14.83
N LYS A 600 -9.27 6.67 15.75
CA LYS A 600 -9.91 6.29 17.03
C LYS A 600 -11.17 5.46 16.83
N LEU A 601 -12.05 5.87 15.91
CA LEU A 601 -13.25 5.11 15.56
C LEU A 601 -12.90 3.75 14.97
N THR A 602 -11.93 3.67 14.07
CA THR A 602 -11.47 2.40 13.49
C THR A 602 -10.96 1.45 14.57
N LYS A 603 -10.15 1.95 15.51
CA LYS A 603 -9.68 1.20 16.68
C LYS A 603 -10.84 0.77 17.59
N LEU A 604 -11.78 1.66 17.88
CA LEU A 604 -12.98 1.35 18.67
C LEU A 604 -13.81 0.24 18.02
N PHE A 605 -14.08 0.34 16.72
CA PHE A 605 -14.85 -0.65 15.97
C PHE A 605 -14.19 -2.02 15.93
N SER A 606 -12.87 -2.05 15.70
CA SER A 606 -12.08 -3.27 15.81
C SER A 606 -12.19 -3.89 17.21
N GLY A 607 -12.04 -3.07 18.26
CA GLY A 607 -12.17 -3.52 19.65
C GLY A 607 -13.57 -4.03 20.00
N LEU A 608 -14.64 -3.38 19.51
CA LEU A 608 -16.01 -3.83 19.72
C LEU A 608 -16.30 -5.18 19.03
N ASN A 609 -15.72 -5.39 17.85
CA ASN A 609 -15.91 -6.59 17.03
C ASN A 609 -15.01 -7.77 17.45
N ASP A 610 -14.03 -7.55 18.32
CA ASP A 610 -13.16 -8.61 18.83
C ASP A 610 -13.99 -9.73 19.49
N THR A 611 -13.73 -10.97 19.08
CA THR A 611 -14.55 -12.13 19.50
C THR A 611 -14.32 -12.55 20.95
N SER A 612 -13.19 -12.16 21.54
CA SER A 612 -12.79 -12.59 22.88
C SER A 612 -13.08 -11.55 23.95
N THR A 613 -12.95 -10.27 23.60
CA THR A 613 -12.98 -9.13 24.52
C THR A 613 -13.99 -8.06 24.12
N GLY A 614 -14.38 -8.01 22.84
CA GLY A 614 -15.28 -7.02 22.28
C GLY A 614 -16.74 -7.24 22.65
N LEU A 615 -17.49 -6.15 22.86
CA LEU A 615 -18.89 -6.22 23.25
C LEU A 615 -19.77 -6.89 22.19
N ILE A 616 -19.55 -6.61 20.90
CA ILE A 616 -20.31 -7.23 19.80
C ILE A 616 -19.86 -8.67 19.60
N GLY A 617 -18.55 -8.90 19.52
CA GLY A 617 -17.99 -10.22 19.29
C GLY A 617 -18.38 -11.24 20.38
N THR A 618 -18.27 -10.85 21.65
CA THR A 618 -18.69 -11.70 22.78
C THR A 618 -20.20 -11.93 22.81
N ARG A 619 -21.03 -10.93 22.45
CA ARG A 619 -22.50 -11.10 22.34
C ARG A 619 -22.86 -12.10 21.25
N LEU A 620 -22.24 -11.99 20.07
CA LEU A 620 -22.45 -12.92 18.96
C LEU A 620 -22.05 -14.35 19.33
N SER A 621 -20.88 -14.55 19.96
CA SER A 621 -20.45 -15.87 20.44
C SER A 621 -21.45 -16.46 21.44
N ASN A 622 -21.91 -15.68 22.43
CA ASN A 622 -22.89 -16.14 23.41
C ASN A 622 -24.26 -16.46 22.80
N ILE A 623 -24.68 -15.74 21.76
CA ILE A 623 -25.93 -15.99 21.03
C ILE A 623 -25.81 -17.28 20.22
N GLN A 624 -24.67 -17.47 19.54
CA GLN A 624 -24.38 -18.69 18.77
C GLN A 624 -24.43 -19.92 19.67
N ASP A 625 -23.79 -19.88 20.85
CA ASP A 625 -23.85 -20.98 21.82
C ASP A 625 -25.29 -21.30 22.27
N LYS A 626 -26.15 -20.29 22.36
CA LYS A 626 -27.57 -20.49 22.72
C LYS A 626 -28.35 -21.11 21.56
N LEU A 627 -28.10 -20.70 20.34
CA LEU A 627 -28.69 -21.31 19.14
C LEU A 627 -28.30 -22.78 19.02
N ASP A 628 -27.03 -23.10 19.24
CA ASP A 628 -26.55 -24.47 19.18
C ASP A 628 -27.20 -25.35 20.26
N ARG A 629 -27.37 -24.84 21.49
CA ARG A 629 -28.14 -25.52 22.54
C ARG A 629 -29.62 -25.70 22.19
N VAL A 630 -30.28 -24.68 21.65
CA VAL A 630 -31.69 -24.77 21.25
C VAL A 630 -31.86 -25.83 20.16
N LYS A 631 -30.92 -25.90 19.20
CA LYS A 631 -30.90 -26.91 18.13
C LYS A 631 -30.71 -28.33 18.67
N GLU A 632 -29.84 -28.51 19.65
CA GLU A 632 -29.67 -29.79 20.35
C GLU A 632 -30.98 -30.21 21.06
N GLU A 633 -31.63 -29.29 21.77
CA GLU A 633 -32.90 -29.55 22.45
C GLU A 633 -34.06 -29.83 21.48
N GLN A 634 -34.10 -29.14 20.32
CA GLN A 634 -35.07 -29.44 19.26
C GLN A 634 -34.88 -30.89 18.75
N THR A 635 -33.63 -31.31 18.57
CA THR A 635 -33.31 -32.69 18.17
C THR A 635 -33.81 -33.71 19.22
N LYS A 636 -33.63 -33.43 20.51
CA LYS A 636 -34.17 -34.29 21.60
C LYS A 636 -35.69 -34.34 21.60
N VAL A 637 -36.36 -33.24 21.26
CA VAL A 637 -37.83 -33.18 21.12
C VAL A 637 -38.31 -33.98 19.91
N ASP A 638 -37.59 -33.91 18.79
CA ASP A 638 -37.86 -34.73 17.59
C ASP A 638 -37.75 -36.23 17.91
N ASP A 639 -36.70 -36.64 18.63
CA ASP A 639 -36.53 -38.03 19.07
C ASP A 639 -37.65 -38.48 20.00
N ARG A 640 -38.06 -37.62 20.94
CA ARG A 640 -39.17 -37.90 21.85
C ARG A 640 -40.49 -38.05 21.08
N TYR A 641 -40.75 -37.17 20.12
CA TYR A 641 -41.91 -37.25 19.24
C TYR A 641 -41.94 -38.60 18.51
N ASN A 642 -40.82 -39.02 17.91
CA ASN A 642 -40.72 -40.29 17.18
C ASN A 642 -40.99 -41.50 18.10
N LYS A 643 -40.46 -41.50 19.32
CA LYS A 643 -40.73 -42.55 20.32
C LYS A 643 -42.20 -42.59 20.74
N ILE A 644 -42.82 -41.44 20.96
CA ILE A 644 -44.24 -41.35 21.32
C ILE A 644 -45.13 -41.80 20.17
N LEU A 645 -44.81 -41.40 18.94
CA LEU A 645 -45.50 -41.82 17.73
C LEU A 645 -45.48 -43.34 17.57
N ALA A 646 -44.30 -43.96 17.68
CA ALA A 646 -44.15 -45.42 17.60
C ALA A 646 -44.97 -46.14 18.68
N ARG A 647 -44.97 -45.61 19.92
CA ARG A 647 -45.80 -46.16 21.02
C ARG A 647 -47.29 -46.07 20.72
N TYR A 648 -47.77 -44.91 20.26
CA TYR A 648 -49.18 -44.77 19.92
C TYR A 648 -49.56 -45.65 18.71
N GLN A 649 -48.71 -45.75 17.69
CA GLN A 649 -48.93 -46.68 16.57
C GLN A 649 -49.07 -48.14 17.05
N ALA A 650 -48.22 -48.58 17.98
CA ALA A 650 -48.33 -49.92 18.57
C ALA A 650 -49.62 -50.10 19.38
N GLN A 651 -49.98 -49.14 20.24
CA GLN A 651 -51.18 -49.21 21.10
C GLN A 651 -52.49 -49.17 20.30
N PHE A 652 -52.62 -48.22 19.38
CA PHE A 652 -53.81 -48.09 18.54
C PHE A 652 -53.88 -49.16 17.44
N GLY A 653 -52.73 -49.67 16.98
CA GLY A 653 -52.66 -50.85 16.12
C GLY A 653 -53.19 -52.11 16.83
N ALA A 654 -52.77 -52.36 18.07
CA ALA A 654 -53.28 -53.47 18.88
C ALA A 654 -54.79 -53.33 19.18
N LEU A 655 -55.26 -52.10 19.45
CA LEU A 655 -56.69 -51.81 19.61
C LEU A 655 -57.48 -52.12 18.33
N GLN A 656 -56.97 -51.76 17.15
CA GLN A 656 -57.60 -52.08 15.87
C GLN A 656 -57.69 -53.60 15.67
N THR A 657 -56.65 -54.36 16.02
CA THR A 657 -56.68 -55.83 15.97
C THR A 657 -57.75 -56.39 16.90
N LEU A 658 -57.85 -55.89 18.12
CA LEU A 658 -58.88 -56.29 19.09
C LEU A 658 -60.30 -55.97 18.59
N LEU A 659 -60.52 -54.78 18.04
CA LEU A 659 -61.81 -54.38 17.46
C LEU A 659 -62.19 -55.27 16.28
N ASN A 660 -61.25 -55.58 15.39
CA ASN A 660 -61.49 -56.51 14.28
C ASN A 660 -61.84 -57.93 14.78
N GLN A 661 -61.20 -58.40 15.84
CA GLN A 661 -61.54 -59.69 16.47
C GLN A 661 -62.93 -59.65 17.11
N MET A 662 -63.30 -58.57 17.78
CA MET A 662 -64.63 -58.37 18.35
C MET A 662 -65.71 -58.28 17.28
N ASP A 663 -65.46 -57.59 16.17
CA ASP A 663 -66.37 -57.52 15.02
C ASP A 663 -66.52 -58.88 14.33
N SER A 664 -65.43 -59.63 14.17
CA SER A 664 -65.47 -61.01 13.65
C SER A 664 -66.28 -61.92 14.58
N THR A 665 -66.09 -61.79 15.90
CA THR A 665 -66.86 -62.52 16.93
C THR A 665 -68.33 -62.14 16.87
N ARG A 666 -68.65 -60.85 16.73
CA ARG A 666 -70.02 -60.34 16.57
C ARG A 666 -70.66 -60.87 15.29
N GLN A 667 -69.95 -60.88 14.16
CA GLN A 667 -70.46 -61.45 12.91
C GLN A 667 -70.69 -62.96 13.03
N SER A 668 -69.78 -63.68 13.68
CA SER A 668 -69.94 -65.12 13.97
C SER A 668 -71.13 -65.40 14.88
N LEU A 669 -71.35 -64.59 15.92
CA LEU A 669 -72.51 -64.68 16.79
C LEU A 669 -73.79 -64.32 16.04
N SER A 670 -73.76 -63.29 15.19
CA SER A 670 -74.90 -62.90 14.35
C SER A 670 -75.25 -63.95 13.31
N SER A 671 -74.26 -64.61 12.71
CA SER A 671 -74.49 -65.69 11.73
C SER A 671 -74.97 -66.97 12.42
N SER A 672 -74.44 -67.30 13.61
CA SER A 672 -74.97 -68.38 14.45
C SER A 672 -76.41 -68.11 14.89
N LEU A 673 -76.72 -66.89 15.30
CA LEU A 673 -78.09 -66.50 15.70
C LEU A 673 -79.06 -66.53 14.50
N ALA A 674 -78.64 -66.02 13.34
CA ALA A 674 -79.41 -66.12 12.09
C ALA A 674 -79.60 -67.58 11.64
N GLY A 675 -78.58 -68.42 11.79
CA GLY A 675 -78.66 -69.86 11.56
C GLY A 675 -79.66 -70.55 12.49
N ILE A 676 -79.62 -70.25 13.80
CA ILE A 676 -80.59 -70.75 14.78
C ILE A 676 -82.02 -70.29 14.42
N LEU A 677 -82.21 -69.01 14.08
CA LEU A 677 -83.51 -68.48 13.64
C LEU A 677 -84.02 -69.17 12.38
N SER A 678 -83.16 -69.41 11.37
CA SER A 678 -83.53 -70.14 10.15
C SER A 678 -83.88 -71.61 10.38
N SER A 679 -83.25 -72.26 11.37
CA SER A 679 -83.57 -73.65 11.76
C SER A 679 -84.91 -73.76 12.51
N SER A 680 -85.39 -72.66 13.12
CA SER A 680 -86.68 -72.62 13.82
C SER A 680 -87.89 -72.43 12.90
N THR A 681 -87.69 -71.93 11.67
CA THR A 681 -88.73 -71.74 10.64
C THR A 681 -88.83 -72.89 9.64
N GLY A 682 -88.06 -73.97 9.83
CA GLY A 682 -88.03 -75.16 8.97
C GLY A 682 -88.80 -76.38 9.52
N LYS A 683 -89.83 -76.18 10.35
CA LYS A 683 -90.78 -77.22 10.75
C LYS A 683 -92.21 -76.79 10.49
#